data_AF-A0A2G8KVK4-F1
#
_entry.id   AF-A0A2G8KVK4-F1
#
_cell.length_a   1.000
_cell.length_b   1.000
_cell.length_c   1.000
_cell.angle_alpha   90.00
_cell.angle_beta   90.00
_cell.angle_gamma   90.00
#
_symmetry.space_group_name_H-M   'P 1'
#
loop_
_entity.id
_entity.type
_entity.pdbx_description
1 polymer ?
#
loop_
_entity_poly.entity_id
_entity_poly.type
_entity_poly.pdbx_seq_one_letter_code
_entity_poly.pdbx_strand_id
1 'polypeptide(L)'
;MTLEKGKIFPASPPLHVHVDDETPVHVHIKKNGKKSATLRASEDRMKTARASSLKTSGSSTFRPSSSSSMFRPSPSKEPWIPAPGKTKKNKKLMWQSGTHKLDVNVPERDTDIVHSTLRMEDLDEDEEDRKHLEYERKIDSLMSEVGNLKTEKRLQRIRSEADKARDELHISRKLLEDQEGELLDYKEELKMSEMENKHLRKSVEKLKDDTEHSRFEADLAQSETGNLLQKLVEVELDAQAAVSQVTSLRDTVHQLREEKRMTGHDSKVLAKQRELLLDRLQDFEDTNRGLRKMLKEQHKIENLENVIEQEKLENEHIQGLLLAAKEKSAADKEALKKATRVQKERASRSEDAVERLNAQLMEKESAFIDCRAQLDEIRAEIKLIGKEKAQLEATRTHLLNQQDDLTENNRKMETFYKTELDAVKAQLHSKTSEVSSTKLENERLQIAMNSIQDKLSQAEVEVQQLKSSVQHYETMSSEYQTQISSAKREAMSASLKLEQEQHDLVRKQTQSQVEIEKVRSTLEQRLRELEPLPEMLRNSEQKLLEATERLLNQEHKTADHTKAFTEMTLKMEHQTSQMETLREKLHASHDENRLISSKSEAVQRKLSDLEDRFHDLQTMAAKKDESLHQTQMRLEEKTTEASTLSRQLEQALGDIRRVEEESREKAISRERNSQARILDLESQLSRVKSEILQIRRQKEDAERKFSSQLQDFKDRLEQSHSTNRSMQNYVQFLKNSYSNVFGDSSFTTSSPYKGKSPAQLF
;
A
#
# COMPACT_ATOMS: atom_id res chain seq x y z
N MET A 1 14.01 61.86 25.80
CA MET A 1 14.64 60.52 25.88
C MET A 1 14.69 59.92 24.48
N THR A 2 15.50 58.89 24.28
CA THR A 2 16.10 58.51 22.98
C THR A 2 15.11 58.03 21.91
N LEU A 3 15.36 58.47 20.68
CA LEU A 3 14.71 58.01 19.46
C LEU A 3 15.28 56.64 19.05
N GLU A 4 14.46 55.58 18.99
CA GLU A 4 14.80 54.40 18.20
C GLU A 4 14.05 54.41 16.87
N LYS A 5 14.81 54.46 15.77
CA LYS A 5 14.30 54.29 14.41
C LYS A 5 14.16 52.79 14.12
N GLY A 6 12.95 52.26 14.27
CA GLY A 6 12.60 50.93 13.76
C GLY A 6 12.81 50.85 12.25
N LYS A 7 13.76 50.04 11.80
CA LYS A 7 14.02 49.81 10.37
C LYS A 7 12.84 49.09 9.73
N ILE A 8 12.21 49.74 8.76
CA ILE A 8 11.32 49.05 7.81
C ILE A 8 12.19 48.17 6.92
N PHE A 9 12.07 46.86 7.05
CA PHE A 9 12.62 45.94 6.06
C PHE A 9 11.75 46.00 4.79
N PRO A 10 12.32 46.22 3.59
CA PRO A 10 11.55 46.01 2.37
C PRO A 10 11.18 44.53 2.28
N ALA A 11 9.93 44.25 1.91
CA ALA A 11 9.51 42.89 1.59
C ALA A 11 10.44 42.32 0.51
N SER A 12 10.92 41.10 0.70
CA SER A 12 11.77 40.45 -0.29
C SER A 12 11.03 40.34 -1.63
N PRO A 13 11.69 40.59 -2.78
CA PRO A 13 11.06 40.37 -4.08
C PRO A 13 10.58 38.91 -4.20
N PRO A 14 9.48 38.63 -4.93
CA PRO A 14 9.05 37.26 -5.15
C PRO A 14 10.18 36.45 -5.81
N LEU A 15 10.56 35.35 -5.16
CA LEU A 15 11.54 34.40 -5.68
C LEU A 15 11.02 33.81 -7.01
N HIS A 16 11.54 34.32 -8.12
CA HIS A 16 11.34 33.71 -9.43
C HIS A 16 12.24 32.47 -9.52
N VAL A 17 11.61 31.29 -9.45
CA VAL A 17 12.28 30.02 -9.67
C VAL A 17 11.99 29.61 -11.10
N HIS A 18 12.99 29.66 -11.97
CA HIS A 18 12.91 28.99 -13.26
C HIS A 18 13.01 27.48 -13.05
N VAL A 19 12.06 26.76 -13.60
CA VAL A 19 11.93 25.31 -13.50
C VAL A 19 11.72 24.81 -14.92
N ASP A 20 12.54 23.87 -15.38
CA ASP A 20 12.39 23.29 -16.71
C ASP A 20 11.08 22.48 -16.80
N ASP A 21 10.43 22.51 -17.98
CA ASP A 21 9.04 22.09 -18.24
C ASP A 21 8.69 20.64 -17.82
N GLU A 22 9.68 19.80 -17.55
CA GLU A 22 9.51 18.39 -17.13
C GLU A 22 9.49 18.18 -15.60
N THR A 23 9.66 19.23 -14.77
CA THR A 23 9.75 19.09 -13.30
C THR A 23 8.40 19.34 -12.59
N PRO A 24 7.76 18.33 -11.97
CA PRO A 24 6.48 18.53 -11.29
C PRO A 24 6.63 19.26 -9.95
N VAL A 25 6.00 20.43 -9.83
CA VAL A 25 5.96 21.23 -8.59
C VAL A 25 4.59 21.12 -7.92
N HIS A 26 4.54 20.59 -6.69
CA HIS A 26 3.31 20.51 -5.90
C HIS A 26 3.11 21.73 -5.00
N VAL A 27 2.00 22.45 -5.19
CA VAL A 27 1.63 23.64 -4.40
C VAL A 27 0.34 23.38 -3.61
N HIS A 28 0.40 23.42 -2.28
CA HIS A 28 -0.76 23.21 -1.41
C HIS A 28 -1.49 24.52 -1.07
N ILE A 29 -2.59 24.80 -1.78
CA ILE A 29 -3.45 25.96 -1.49
C ILE A 29 -4.47 25.61 -0.39
N LYS A 30 -4.21 26.04 0.85
CA LYS A 30 -5.07 25.79 2.03
C LYS A 30 -6.32 26.69 2.01
N LYS A 31 -7.38 26.23 1.33
CA LYS A 31 -8.71 26.89 1.21
C LYS A 31 -9.43 26.91 2.57
N ASN A 32 -9.56 28.08 3.20
CA ASN A 32 -10.16 28.25 4.53
C ASN A 32 -11.71 28.22 4.47
N GLY A 33 -12.32 27.02 4.51
CA GLY A 33 -13.78 26.87 4.62
C GLY A 33 -14.27 26.86 6.08
N LYS A 34 -15.11 27.83 6.47
CA LYS A 34 -15.83 27.82 7.76
C LYS A 34 -16.79 26.63 7.80
N LYS A 35 -16.73 25.78 8.84
CA LYS A 35 -17.68 24.65 9.07
C LYS A 35 -18.61 24.94 10.25
N SER A 36 -19.87 24.51 10.12
CA SER A 36 -20.96 24.78 11.07
C SER A 36 -20.85 23.97 12.37
N ALA A 37 -21.52 24.44 13.43
CA ALA A 37 -21.30 24.04 14.83
C ALA A 37 -21.87 22.66 15.24
N THR A 38 -22.64 21.99 14.38
CA THR A 38 -23.48 20.84 14.78
C THR A 38 -22.74 19.51 15.01
N LEU A 39 -21.43 19.43 14.72
CA LEU A 39 -20.64 18.19 14.86
C LEU A 39 -19.90 18.04 16.21
N ARG A 40 -19.88 19.07 17.07
CA ARG A 40 -19.16 19.00 18.36
C ARG A 40 -19.86 18.13 19.42
N ALA A 41 -21.16 17.85 19.28
CA ALA A 41 -21.92 17.10 20.28
C ALA A 41 -21.75 15.56 20.22
N SER A 42 -21.18 15.01 19.15
CA SER A 42 -21.00 13.56 18.98
C SER A 42 -19.62 13.04 19.42
N GLU A 43 -18.63 13.91 19.60
CA GLU A 43 -17.23 13.51 19.81
C GLU A 43 -16.88 13.34 21.30
N ASP A 44 -17.50 14.12 22.20
CA ASP A 44 -17.26 14.05 23.65
C ASP A 44 -17.86 12.81 24.33
N ARG A 45 -18.76 12.07 23.66
CA ARG A 45 -19.41 10.88 24.23
C ARG A 45 -18.61 9.57 24.05
N MET A 46 -17.47 9.59 23.36
CA MET A 46 -16.58 8.40 23.22
C MET A 46 -15.32 8.45 24.10
N LYS A 47 -14.99 9.59 24.72
CA LYS A 47 -13.73 9.75 25.49
C LYS A 47 -13.79 9.25 26.94
N THR A 48 -14.97 8.90 27.47
CA THR A 48 -15.18 8.49 28.87
C THR A 48 -15.17 6.97 29.10
N ALA A 49 -14.98 6.15 28.06
CA ALA A 49 -15.09 4.68 28.13
C ALA A 49 -13.75 3.92 28.13
N ARG A 50 -12.61 4.58 28.37
CA ARG A 50 -11.26 3.97 28.25
C ARG A 50 -10.34 4.17 29.46
N ALA A 51 -10.90 4.40 30.64
CA ALA A 51 -10.17 4.69 31.87
C ALA A 51 -10.59 3.81 33.07
N SER A 52 -10.77 2.51 32.85
CA SER A 52 -11.11 1.56 33.94
C SER A 52 -10.81 0.08 33.61
N SER A 53 -9.53 -0.31 33.52
CA SER A 53 -9.13 -1.68 33.89
C SER A 53 -7.64 -1.85 34.19
N LEU A 54 -7.38 -2.34 35.40
CA LEU A 54 -6.23 -3.09 35.92
C LEU A 54 -4.80 -2.53 35.77
N LYS A 55 -4.26 -2.11 36.92
CA LYS A 55 -2.87 -2.39 37.31
C LYS A 55 -2.84 -3.71 38.09
N THR A 56 -1.99 -4.67 37.72
CA THR A 56 -1.44 -5.72 38.62
C THR A 56 -0.11 -6.24 38.05
N SER A 57 0.76 -6.72 38.96
CA SER A 57 2.02 -7.48 38.74
C SER A 57 2.06 -8.37 37.49
N GLY A 58 3.18 -8.57 36.79
CA GLY A 58 4.58 -8.41 37.20
C GLY A 58 5.23 -9.76 37.55
N SER A 59 5.70 -10.50 36.55
CA SER A 59 6.72 -11.57 36.70
C SER A 59 7.29 -12.03 35.35
N SER A 60 8.58 -12.39 35.40
CA SER A 60 9.33 -13.35 34.55
C SER A 60 8.92 -13.59 33.09
N THR A 61 9.79 -13.10 32.22
CA THR A 61 10.24 -13.73 30.96
C THR A 61 10.21 -15.26 30.98
N PHE A 62 9.63 -15.90 29.95
CA PHE A 62 10.10 -17.17 29.37
C PHE A 62 9.62 -17.28 27.91
N ARG A 63 10.48 -17.76 27.01
CA ARG A 63 10.12 -18.11 25.63
C ARG A 63 9.62 -19.56 25.57
N PRO A 64 8.82 -19.88 24.54
CA PRO A 64 9.24 -20.95 23.65
C PRO A 64 9.39 -20.46 22.20
N SER A 65 10.01 -21.30 21.36
CA SER A 65 10.38 -20.98 19.99
C SER A 65 10.06 -22.15 19.05
N SER A 66 9.29 -21.89 17.99
CA SER A 66 9.19 -22.66 16.74
C SER A 66 8.63 -21.67 15.71
N SER A 67 9.19 -21.41 14.53
CA SER A 67 9.77 -22.26 13.47
C SER A 67 8.73 -23.01 12.64
N SER A 68 8.05 -22.29 11.75
CA SER A 68 7.67 -22.84 10.44
C SER A 68 8.02 -21.81 9.36
N SER A 69 8.77 -22.24 8.35
CA SER A 69 9.19 -21.41 7.23
C SER A 69 8.34 -21.70 6.00
N MET A 70 8.04 -20.68 5.21
CA MET A 70 7.99 -20.83 3.76
C MET A 70 8.23 -19.49 3.04
N PHE A 71 9.08 -19.58 2.02
CA PHE A 71 9.19 -18.74 0.82
C PHE A 71 8.98 -17.21 0.91
N ARG A 72 10.05 -16.46 0.61
CA ARG A 72 10.00 -15.05 0.18
C ARG A 72 10.91 -14.86 -1.05
N PRO A 73 10.43 -14.27 -2.16
CA PRO A 73 11.28 -14.06 -3.35
C PRO A 73 12.32 -12.95 -3.13
N SER A 74 13.46 -13.07 -3.82
CA SER A 74 14.54 -12.08 -3.85
C SER A 74 14.21 -10.88 -4.75
N PRO A 75 14.61 -9.64 -4.40
CA PRO A 75 14.52 -8.50 -5.31
C PRO A 75 15.59 -8.60 -6.41
N SER A 76 15.16 -8.46 -7.67
CA SER A 76 16.05 -8.38 -8.83
C SER A 76 16.85 -7.08 -8.83
N LYS A 77 18.16 -7.17 -9.09
CA LYS A 77 19.04 -6.00 -9.28
C LYS A 77 18.66 -5.22 -10.54
N GLU A 78 18.35 -3.94 -10.41
CA GLU A 78 18.35 -3.00 -11.53
C GLU A 78 19.79 -2.53 -11.85
N PRO A 79 20.13 -2.27 -13.13
CA PRO A 79 21.47 -1.83 -13.52
C PRO A 79 21.65 -0.31 -13.39
N TRP A 80 22.73 0.08 -12.71
CA TRP A 80 23.17 1.45 -12.51
C TRP A 80 23.60 2.15 -13.81
N ILE A 81 23.20 3.42 -13.98
CA ILE A 81 23.54 4.27 -15.14
C ILE A 81 24.45 5.43 -14.66
N PRO A 82 25.66 5.62 -15.21
CA PRO A 82 26.54 6.74 -14.87
C PRO A 82 26.23 8.01 -15.68
N ALA A 83 26.48 9.18 -15.09
CA ALA A 83 26.22 10.49 -15.70
C ALA A 83 27.22 10.86 -16.83
N PRO A 84 26.83 11.71 -17.81
CA PRO A 84 27.67 12.01 -18.99
C PRO A 84 28.81 12.99 -18.67
N GLY A 85 30.05 12.50 -18.70
CA GLY A 85 31.26 13.30 -18.46
C GLY A 85 32.08 13.60 -19.72
N LYS A 86 31.99 14.84 -20.21
CA LYS A 86 32.98 15.63 -20.99
C LYS A 86 33.67 15.02 -22.24
N THR A 87 33.73 15.84 -23.29
CA THR A 87 34.16 15.51 -24.66
C THR A 87 35.68 15.34 -24.85
N LYS A 88 36.08 14.44 -25.77
CA LYS A 88 37.32 14.54 -26.57
C LYS A 88 37.08 14.07 -28.03
N LYS A 89 37.87 14.62 -28.95
CA LYS A 89 37.64 14.61 -30.42
C LYS A 89 37.97 13.30 -31.13
N ASN A 90 37.36 13.14 -32.30
CA ASN A 90 37.71 12.25 -33.42
C ASN A 90 37.80 10.74 -33.15
N LYS A 91 36.66 10.06 -33.26
CA LYS A 91 36.54 8.72 -33.87
C LYS A 91 35.12 8.53 -34.42
N LYS A 92 35.00 7.79 -35.53
CA LYS A 92 33.73 7.45 -36.19
C LYS A 92 32.89 6.56 -35.24
N LEU A 93 31.80 7.10 -34.68
CA LEU A 93 30.86 6.30 -33.89
C LEU A 93 30.05 5.41 -34.82
N MET A 94 30.10 4.10 -34.61
CA MET A 94 29.12 3.15 -35.12
C MET A 94 28.29 2.66 -33.93
N TRP A 95 26.98 2.87 -33.97
CA TRP A 95 26.06 2.25 -33.03
C TRP A 95 25.57 0.92 -33.63
N GLN A 96 25.74 -0.18 -32.89
CA GLN A 96 25.05 -1.43 -33.16
C GLN A 96 24.10 -1.73 -32.00
N SER A 97 22.82 -1.90 -32.34
CA SER A 97 21.88 -2.67 -31.53
C SER A 97 21.53 -3.93 -32.32
N GLY A 98 21.27 -5.04 -31.63
CA GLY A 98 21.30 -6.41 -32.18
C GLY A 98 20.29 -6.76 -33.29
N THR A 99 19.51 -5.82 -33.80
CA THR A 99 18.51 -6.06 -34.86
C THR A 99 18.48 -5.04 -36.01
N HIS A 100 19.12 -3.86 -35.91
CA HIS A 100 19.12 -2.87 -36.99
C HIS A 100 20.45 -2.11 -37.13
N LYS A 101 20.87 -1.91 -38.39
CA LYS A 101 22.02 -1.08 -38.79
C LYS A 101 21.50 0.16 -39.53
N LEU A 102 21.77 1.35 -39.00
CA LEU A 102 21.59 2.62 -39.69
C LEU A 102 22.96 3.19 -40.04
N ASP A 103 23.31 3.23 -41.33
CA ASP A 103 24.42 4.05 -41.80
C ASP A 103 23.90 5.48 -42.02
N VAL A 104 24.39 6.42 -41.20
CA VAL A 104 24.18 7.84 -41.45
C VAL A 104 25.26 8.29 -42.42
N ASN A 105 24.95 8.30 -43.72
CA ASN A 105 25.77 8.99 -44.69
C ASN A 105 25.73 10.50 -44.39
N VAL A 106 26.89 11.05 -44.06
CA VAL A 106 27.11 12.50 -44.17
C VAL A 106 27.09 12.82 -45.66
N PRO A 107 26.34 13.83 -46.15
CA PRO A 107 26.37 14.20 -47.56
C PRO A 107 27.79 14.58 -47.96
N GLU A 108 28.32 13.94 -49.01
CA GLU A 108 29.55 14.38 -49.62
C GLU A 108 29.34 15.80 -50.19
N ARG A 109 30.36 16.65 -50.04
CA ARG A 109 30.34 17.99 -50.64
C ARG A 109 30.68 17.86 -52.11
N ASP A 110 29.69 17.53 -52.93
CA ASP A 110 29.83 17.62 -54.38
C ASP A 110 30.01 19.09 -54.78
N THR A 111 31.24 19.39 -55.19
CA THR A 111 31.67 20.70 -55.68
C THR A 111 31.26 20.87 -57.15
N ASP A 112 29.96 20.93 -57.44
CA ASP A 112 29.45 21.20 -58.80
C ASP A 112 28.08 21.91 -58.85
N ILE A 113 27.75 22.75 -57.86
CA ILE A 113 26.62 23.68 -57.96
C ILE A 113 27.06 24.94 -58.72
N VAL A 114 27.19 24.81 -60.04
CA VAL A 114 27.27 25.95 -60.96
C VAL A 114 25.85 26.48 -61.21
N HIS A 115 25.54 27.63 -60.59
CA HIS A 115 24.42 28.51 -60.94
C HIS A 115 23.10 27.86 -61.42
N SER A 116 22.36 27.23 -60.50
CA SER A 116 20.90 27.16 -60.66
C SER A 116 20.27 28.45 -60.15
N THR A 117 20.10 29.41 -61.06
CA THR A 117 19.20 30.55 -60.84
C THR A 117 17.77 30.03 -60.77
N LEU A 118 17.16 30.07 -59.58
CA LEU A 118 15.73 29.82 -59.36
C LEU A 118 14.92 30.54 -60.45
N ARG A 119 14.24 29.78 -61.30
CA ARG A 119 13.30 30.34 -62.27
C ARG A 119 11.92 30.33 -61.64
N MET A 120 11.06 31.29 -61.97
CA MET A 120 9.68 31.28 -61.48
C MET A 120 8.83 30.14 -62.09
N GLU A 121 9.41 29.38 -63.02
CA GLU A 121 8.87 28.14 -63.58
C GLU A 121 9.10 26.93 -62.66
N ASP A 122 9.95 27.06 -61.63
CA ASP A 122 10.15 26.06 -60.57
C ASP A 122 9.15 26.23 -59.40
N LEU A 123 8.24 27.21 -59.49
CA LEU A 123 7.22 27.56 -58.47
C LEU A 123 5.82 27.05 -58.86
N ASP A 124 5.70 25.79 -59.27
CA ASP A 124 4.41 25.09 -59.29
C ASP A 124 4.01 24.74 -57.83
N GLU A 125 3.51 25.76 -57.09
CA GLU A 125 3.04 25.64 -55.69
C GLU A 125 2.09 24.44 -55.52
N ASP A 126 1.25 24.20 -56.54
CA ASP A 126 0.32 23.07 -56.67
C ASP A 126 0.96 21.68 -56.50
N GLU A 127 2.20 21.46 -56.96
CA GLU A 127 2.90 20.16 -56.86
C GLU A 127 3.70 20.00 -55.56
N GLU A 128 4.12 21.11 -54.93
CA GLU A 128 4.72 21.06 -53.59
C GLU A 128 3.63 20.88 -52.53
N ASP A 129 2.51 21.59 -52.63
CA ASP A 129 1.35 21.45 -51.73
C ASP A 129 0.73 20.05 -51.80
N ARG A 130 0.62 19.44 -52.99
CA ARG A 130 0.17 18.04 -53.14
C ARG A 130 1.07 17.06 -52.39
N LYS A 131 2.39 17.23 -52.48
CA LYS A 131 3.36 16.41 -51.75
C LYS A 131 3.30 16.68 -50.24
N HIS A 132 3.13 17.94 -49.83
CA HIS A 132 2.98 18.30 -48.42
C HIS A 132 1.72 17.64 -47.82
N LEU A 133 0.59 17.70 -48.53
CA LEU A 133 -0.66 17.06 -48.14
C LEU A 133 -0.58 15.51 -48.18
N GLU A 134 0.29 14.94 -49.00
CA GLU A 134 0.58 13.49 -49.00
C GLU A 134 1.48 13.10 -47.81
N TYR A 135 2.48 13.92 -47.48
CA TYR A 135 3.31 13.72 -46.29
C TYR A 135 2.51 13.89 -44.99
N GLU A 136 1.61 14.86 -44.88
CA GLU A 136 0.72 14.99 -43.72
C GLU A 136 -0.17 13.74 -43.56
N ARG A 137 -0.84 13.28 -44.63
CA ARG A 137 -1.60 12.01 -44.60
C ARG A 137 -0.73 10.81 -44.22
N LYS A 138 0.53 10.77 -44.66
CA LYS A 138 1.50 9.72 -44.29
C LYS A 138 1.85 9.79 -42.79
N ILE A 139 2.08 10.99 -42.27
CA ILE A 139 2.39 11.26 -40.86
C ILE A 139 1.19 10.89 -39.99
N ASP A 140 -0.03 11.30 -40.34
CA ASP A 140 -1.26 10.96 -39.61
C ASP A 140 -1.52 9.45 -39.60
N SER A 141 -1.29 8.78 -40.73
CA SER A 141 -1.38 7.32 -40.82
C SER A 141 -0.34 6.64 -39.91
N LEU A 142 0.91 7.09 -39.91
CA LEU A 142 1.98 6.55 -39.06
C LEU A 142 1.74 6.86 -37.57
N MET A 143 1.25 8.05 -37.23
CA MET A 143 0.89 8.43 -35.86
C MET A 143 -0.27 7.58 -35.34
N SER A 144 -1.26 7.30 -36.19
CA SER A 144 -2.36 6.37 -35.89
C SER A 144 -1.86 4.94 -35.72
N GLU A 145 -0.97 4.46 -36.58
CA GLU A 145 -0.38 3.12 -36.50
C GLU A 145 0.50 2.95 -35.25
N VAL A 146 1.34 3.94 -34.93
CA VAL A 146 2.12 3.99 -33.68
C VAL A 146 1.20 4.06 -32.46
N GLY A 147 0.10 4.80 -32.53
CA GLY A 147 -0.95 4.82 -31.50
C GLY A 147 -1.57 3.44 -31.28
N ASN A 148 -1.94 2.76 -32.35
CA ASN A 148 -2.47 1.40 -32.33
C ASN A 148 -1.45 0.41 -31.76
N LEU A 149 -0.20 0.41 -32.25
CA LEU A 149 0.89 -0.45 -31.75
C LEU A 149 1.22 -0.22 -30.27
N LYS A 150 1.16 1.04 -29.81
CA LYS A 150 1.34 1.40 -28.39
C LYS A 150 0.19 0.85 -27.52
N THR A 151 -1.03 0.85 -28.07
CA THR A 151 -2.22 0.28 -27.42
C THR A 151 -2.18 -1.24 -27.40
N GLU A 152 -1.82 -1.87 -28.52
CA GLU A 152 -1.62 -3.32 -28.66
C GLU A 152 -0.56 -3.83 -27.67
N LYS A 153 0.61 -3.18 -27.61
CA LYS A 153 1.68 -3.52 -26.67
C LYS A 153 1.27 -3.33 -25.20
N ARG A 154 0.38 -2.39 -24.90
CA ARG A 154 -0.21 -2.21 -23.56
C ARG A 154 -1.19 -3.34 -23.24
N LEU A 155 -2.06 -3.71 -24.18
CA LEU A 155 -2.99 -4.84 -24.04
C LEU A 155 -2.24 -6.17 -23.89
N GLN A 156 -1.14 -6.37 -24.61
CA GLN A 156 -0.30 -7.57 -24.50
C GLN A 156 0.35 -7.69 -23.11
N ARG A 157 0.80 -6.59 -22.50
CA ARG A 157 1.27 -6.56 -21.11
C ARG A 157 0.16 -6.91 -20.12
N ILE A 158 -1.00 -6.27 -20.25
CA ILE A 158 -2.17 -6.53 -19.39
C ILE A 158 -2.63 -7.99 -19.51
N ARG A 159 -2.60 -8.59 -20.71
CA ARG A 159 -2.88 -10.02 -20.90
C ARG A 159 -1.84 -10.90 -20.18
N SER A 160 -0.54 -10.65 -20.38
CA SER A 160 0.51 -11.41 -19.69
C SER A 160 0.46 -11.29 -18.17
N GLU A 161 0.06 -10.13 -17.63
CA GLU A 161 -0.16 -9.91 -16.20
C GLU A 161 -1.41 -10.64 -15.70
N ALA A 162 -2.51 -10.63 -16.48
CA ALA A 162 -3.73 -11.36 -16.18
C ALA A 162 -3.55 -12.89 -16.23
N ASP A 163 -2.75 -13.40 -17.18
CA ASP A 163 -2.42 -14.82 -17.29
C ASP A 163 -1.59 -15.29 -16.08
N LYS A 164 -0.57 -14.52 -15.67
CA LYS A 164 0.19 -14.79 -14.43
C LYS A 164 -0.70 -14.80 -13.19
N ALA A 165 -1.58 -13.80 -13.03
CA ALA A 165 -2.53 -13.76 -11.92
C ALA A 165 -3.50 -14.96 -11.95
N ARG A 166 -3.85 -15.46 -13.14
CA ARG A 166 -4.68 -16.66 -13.32
C ARG A 166 -3.95 -17.93 -12.87
N ASP A 167 -2.67 -18.06 -13.20
CA ASP A 167 -1.83 -19.18 -12.77
C ASP A 167 -1.59 -19.16 -11.26
N GLU A 168 -1.31 -17.99 -10.67
CA GLU A 168 -1.19 -17.78 -9.22
C GLU A 168 -2.50 -18.14 -8.49
N LEU A 169 -3.66 -17.76 -9.04
CA LEU A 169 -4.96 -18.16 -8.51
C LEU A 169 -5.24 -19.66 -8.69
N HIS A 170 -4.75 -20.30 -9.74
CA HIS A 170 -4.89 -21.74 -9.94
C HIS A 170 -4.04 -22.53 -8.93
N ILE A 171 -2.79 -22.13 -8.71
CA ILE A 171 -1.91 -22.71 -7.68
C ILE A 171 -2.52 -22.51 -6.29
N SER A 172 -3.01 -21.30 -5.99
CA SER A 172 -3.66 -20.98 -4.71
C SER A 172 -4.93 -21.80 -4.48
N ARG A 173 -5.76 -21.99 -5.52
CA ARG A 173 -6.94 -22.86 -5.47
C ARG A 173 -6.55 -24.30 -5.20
N LYS A 174 -5.57 -24.84 -5.92
CA LYS A 174 -5.12 -26.22 -5.74
C LYS A 174 -4.59 -26.46 -4.32
N LEU A 175 -3.81 -25.53 -3.76
CA LEU A 175 -3.35 -25.61 -2.38
C LEU A 175 -4.51 -25.64 -1.37
N LEU A 176 -5.59 -24.88 -1.62
CA LEU A 176 -6.80 -24.94 -0.80
C LEU A 176 -7.55 -26.27 -0.95
N GLU A 177 -7.67 -26.80 -2.17
CA GLU A 177 -8.26 -28.12 -2.43
C GLU A 177 -7.46 -29.25 -1.76
N ASP A 178 -6.12 -29.19 -1.80
CA ASP A 178 -5.23 -30.12 -1.10
C ASP A 178 -5.41 -30.01 0.45
N GLN A 179 -5.51 -28.79 1.00
CA GLN A 179 -5.78 -28.55 2.43
C GLN A 179 -7.18 -28.99 2.87
N GLU A 180 -8.21 -28.81 2.04
CA GLU A 180 -9.55 -29.32 2.29
C GLU A 180 -9.57 -30.85 2.31
N GLY A 181 -8.74 -31.50 1.48
CA GLY A 181 -8.49 -32.95 1.51
C GLY A 181 -7.87 -33.41 2.83
N GLU A 182 -6.74 -32.81 3.24
CA GLU A 182 -6.08 -33.14 4.53
C GLU A 182 -7.03 -32.97 5.73
N LEU A 183 -7.85 -31.90 5.73
CA LEU A 183 -8.87 -31.69 6.78
C LEU A 183 -9.99 -32.74 6.77
N LEU A 184 -10.31 -33.32 5.61
CA LEU A 184 -11.25 -34.43 5.51
C LEU A 184 -10.65 -35.70 6.12
N ASP A 185 -9.39 -36.01 5.78
CA ASP A 185 -8.67 -37.18 6.31
C ASP A 185 -8.52 -37.09 7.83
N TYR A 186 -8.09 -35.94 8.38
CA TYR A 186 -8.02 -35.71 9.83
C TYR A 186 -9.38 -35.87 10.53
N LYS A 187 -10.48 -35.49 9.87
CA LYS A 187 -11.84 -35.67 10.39
C LYS A 187 -12.25 -37.15 10.41
N GLU A 188 -11.83 -37.95 9.44
CA GLU A 188 -12.06 -39.39 9.45
C GLU A 188 -11.19 -40.10 10.51
N GLU A 189 -9.91 -39.75 10.62
CA GLU A 189 -9.01 -40.24 11.69
C GLU A 189 -9.57 -39.92 13.09
N LEU A 190 -10.02 -38.68 13.32
CA LEU A 190 -10.64 -38.27 14.59
C LEU A 190 -11.87 -39.13 14.90
N LYS A 191 -12.76 -39.34 13.92
CA LYS A 191 -13.95 -40.18 14.06
C LYS A 191 -13.61 -41.64 14.38
N MET A 192 -12.53 -42.18 13.79
CA MET A 192 -12.03 -43.52 14.12
C MET A 192 -11.46 -43.58 15.54
N SER A 193 -10.69 -42.57 15.95
CA SER A 193 -10.15 -42.43 17.32
C SER A 193 -11.24 -42.25 18.38
N GLU A 194 -12.33 -41.53 18.08
CA GLU A 194 -13.53 -41.43 18.93
C GLU A 194 -14.23 -42.78 19.07
N MET A 195 -14.36 -43.54 17.98
CA MET A 195 -14.94 -44.87 17.99
C MET A 195 -14.09 -45.85 18.79
N GLU A 196 -12.76 -45.82 18.65
CA GLU A 196 -11.84 -46.61 19.47
C GLU A 196 -11.92 -46.21 20.95
N ASN A 197 -11.90 -44.91 21.27
CA ASN A 197 -12.12 -44.41 22.64
C ASN A 197 -13.43 -44.91 23.25
N LYS A 198 -14.50 -44.96 22.47
CA LYS A 198 -15.80 -45.51 22.90
C LYS A 198 -15.74 -47.01 23.18
N HIS A 199 -14.93 -47.77 22.44
CA HIS A 199 -14.69 -49.20 22.70
C HIS A 199 -13.80 -49.41 23.94
N LEU A 200 -12.72 -48.63 24.08
CA LEU A 200 -11.84 -48.67 25.24
C LEU A 200 -12.58 -48.31 26.53
N ARG A 201 -13.44 -47.27 26.52
CA ARG A 201 -14.29 -46.91 27.66
C ARG A 201 -15.20 -48.07 28.10
N LYS A 202 -15.89 -48.72 27.16
CA LYS A 202 -16.71 -49.91 27.44
C LYS A 202 -15.87 -51.09 27.96
N SER A 203 -14.65 -51.27 27.45
CA SER A 203 -13.75 -52.33 27.93
C SER A 203 -13.26 -52.06 29.35
N VAL A 204 -13.00 -50.80 29.71
CA VAL A 204 -12.62 -50.39 31.07
C VAL A 204 -13.79 -50.51 32.04
N GLU A 205 -15.00 -50.13 31.60
CA GLU A 205 -16.25 -50.31 32.36
C GLU A 205 -16.49 -51.79 32.67
N LYS A 206 -16.42 -52.68 31.66
CA LYS A 206 -16.54 -54.13 31.89
C LYS A 206 -15.45 -54.68 32.83
N LEU A 207 -14.18 -54.27 32.66
CA LEU A 207 -13.10 -54.70 33.56
C LEU A 207 -13.34 -54.23 35.00
N LYS A 208 -13.94 -53.05 35.19
CA LYS A 208 -14.32 -52.55 36.51
C LYS A 208 -15.40 -53.45 37.12
N ASP A 209 -16.46 -53.76 36.39
CA ASP A 209 -17.53 -54.66 36.82
C ASP A 209 -17.00 -56.06 37.18
N ASP A 210 -16.13 -56.63 36.33
CA ASP A 210 -15.46 -57.92 36.57
C ASP A 210 -14.61 -57.88 37.87
N THR A 211 -13.93 -56.76 38.17
CA THR A 211 -13.17 -56.61 39.43
C THR A 211 -14.05 -56.36 40.67
N GLU A 212 -15.20 -55.72 40.52
CA GLU A 212 -16.18 -55.55 41.61
C GLU A 212 -16.85 -56.89 41.93
N HIS A 213 -17.16 -57.71 40.91
CA HIS A 213 -17.65 -59.07 41.09
C HIS A 213 -16.61 -59.98 41.77
N SER A 214 -15.34 -59.93 41.33
CA SER A 214 -14.24 -60.69 41.95
C SER A 214 -14.01 -60.32 43.42
N ARG A 215 -14.25 -59.06 43.81
CA ARG A 215 -14.21 -58.63 45.22
C ARG A 215 -15.36 -59.21 46.03
N PHE A 216 -16.58 -59.17 45.48
CA PHE A 216 -17.76 -59.75 46.11
C PHE A 216 -17.59 -61.27 46.37
N GLU A 217 -17.02 -62.01 45.41
CA GLU A 217 -16.69 -63.43 45.61
C GLU A 217 -15.63 -63.65 46.71
N ALA A 218 -14.61 -62.78 46.78
CA ALA A 218 -13.57 -62.86 47.81
C ALA A 218 -14.12 -62.56 49.22
N ASP A 219 -15.00 -61.57 49.35
CA ASP A 219 -15.67 -61.22 50.62
C ASP A 219 -16.61 -62.36 51.08
N LEU A 220 -17.33 -62.98 50.14
CA LEU A 220 -18.18 -64.15 50.42
C LEU A 220 -17.35 -65.34 50.90
N ALA A 221 -16.24 -65.66 50.21
CA ALA A 221 -15.32 -66.72 50.61
C ALA A 221 -14.71 -66.47 52.00
N GLN A 222 -14.37 -65.21 52.33
CA GLN A 222 -13.94 -64.86 53.69
C GLN A 222 -15.02 -65.13 54.73
N SER A 223 -16.28 -64.77 54.46
CA SER A 223 -17.41 -65.07 55.35
C SER A 223 -17.58 -66.58 55.58
N GLU A 224 -17.49 -67.38 54.51
CA GLU A 224 -17.56 -68.85 54.60
C GLU A 224 -16.41 -69.44 55.43
N THR A 225 -15.17 -68.97 55.25
CA THR A 225 -14.03 -69.42 56.08
C THR A 225 -14.20 -69.08 57.56
N GLY A 226 -14.78 -67.90 57.88
CA GLY A 226 -15.11 -67.53 59.27
C GLY A 226 -16.14 -68.47 59.90
N ASN A 227 -17.19 -68.81 59.16
CA ASN A 227 -18.22 -69.75 59.61
C ASN A 227 -17.67 -71.16 59.84
N LEU A 228 -16.77 -71.63 58.96
CA LEU A 228 -16.10 -72.93 59.11
C LEU A 228 -15.15 -72.97 60.32
N LEU A 229 -14.41 -71.89 60.57
CA LEU A 229 -13.58 -71.75 61.77
C LEU A 229 -14.40 -71.82 63.06
N GLN A 230 -15.55 -71.15 63.12
CA GLN A 230 -16.48 -71.26 64.25
C GLN A 230 -16.96 -72.72 64.43
N LYS A 231 -17.30 -73.40 63.33
CA LYS A 231 -17.75 -74.80 63.36
C LYS A 231 -16.68 -75.77 63.86
N LEU A 232 -15.41 -75.50 63.56
CA LEU A 232 -14.27 -76.31 64.02
C LEU A 232 -14.09 -76.22 65.55
N VAL A 233 -14.20 -75.01 66.11
CA VAL A 233 -14.09 -74.77 67.57
C VAL A 233 -15.21 -75.47 68.34
N GLU A 234 -16.43 -75.52 67.80
CA GLU A 234 -17.54 -76.29 68.40
C GLU A 234 -17.19 -77.79 68.51
N VAL A 235 -16.59 -78.38 67.47
CA VAL A 235 -16.23 -79.80 67.44
C VAL A 235 -15.06 -80.15 68.38
N GLU A 236 -14.08 -79.25 68.55
CA GLU A 236 -12.97 -79.47 69.50
C GLU A 236 -13.45 -79.54 70.96
N LEU A 237 -14.44 -78.72 71.34
CA LEU A 237 -15.02 -78.73 72.69
C LEU A 237 -15.75 -80.05 72.98
N ASP A 238 -16.54 -80.56 72.03
CA ASP A 238 -17.24 -81.84 72.15
C ASP A 238 -16.26 -83.03 72.26
N ALA A 239 -15.17 -83.02 71.49
CA ALA A 239 -14.13 -84.04 71.56
C ALA A 239 -13.44 -84.09 72.93
N GLN A 240 -13.20 -82.93 73.55
CA GLN A 240 -12.55 -82.84 74.86
C GLN A 240 -13.45 -83.39 76.00
N ALA A 241 -14.78 -83.24 75.88
CA ALA A 241 -15.74 -83.83 76.80
C ALA A 241 -15.72 -85.37 76.77
N ALA A 242 -15.60 -85.96 75.57
CA ALA A 242 -15.58 -87.43 75.40
C ALA A 242 -14.35 -88.09 76.06
N VAL A 243 -13.17 -87.48 75.93
CA VAL A 243 -11.92 -87.99 76.53
C VAL A 243 -12.03 -88.13 78.05
N SER A 244 -12.70 -87.17 78.70
CA SER A 244 -12.89 -87.14 80.17
C SER A 244 -13.76 -88.28 80.72
N GLN A 245 -14.61 -88.88 79.88
CA GLN A 245 -15.44 -90.03 80.28
C GLN A 245 -14.68 -91.36 80.15
N VAL A 246 -13.79 -91.47 79.15
CA VAL A 246 -12.97 -92.67 78.92
C VAL A 246 -11.94 -92.87 80.04
N THR A 247 -11.43 -91.78 80.62
CA THR A 247 -10.49 -91.84 81.75
C THR A 247 -11.14 -92.41 83.03
N SER A 248 -12.38 -92.04 83.39
CA SER A 248 -13.01 -92.58 84.61
C SER A 248 -13.34 -94.08 84.52
N LEU A 249 -13.65 -94.57 83.31
CA LEU A 249 -13.85 -96.01 83.07
C LEU A 249 -12.57 -96.83 83.27
N ARG A 250 -11.41 -96.29 82.87
CA ARG A 250 -10.10 -96.96 83.02
C ARG A 250 -9.79 -97.27 84.48
N ASP A 251 -10.08 -96.36 85.40
CA ASP A 251 -9.68 -96.48 86.81
C ASP A 251 -10.49 -97.56 87.56
N THR A 252 -11.77 -97.73 87.22
CA THR A 252 -12.64 -98.76 87.83
C THR A 252 -12.22 -100.19 87.49
N VAL A 253 -11.73 -100.41 86.26
CA VAL A 253 -11.28 -101.74 85.79
C VAL A 253 -10.00 -102.18 86.51
N HIS A 254 -9.20 -101.23 87.00
CA HIS A 254 -7.90 -101.54 87.59
C HIS A 254 -7.96 -102.13 89.01
N GLN A 255 -9.08 -101.95 89.73
CA GLN A 255 -9.27 -102.41 91.11
C GLN A 255 -9.61 -103.91 91.26
N LEU A 256 -10.02 -104.60 90.18
CA LEU A 256 -10.66 -105.92 90.25
C LEU A 256 -9.73 -107.14 90.07
N ARG A 257 -8.39 -106.99 90.14
CA ARG A 257 -7.45 -107.98 89.57
C ARG A 257 -6.52 -108.78 90.50
N GLU A 258 -6.56 -108.62 91.83
CA GLU A 258 -5.40 -109.00 92.69
C GLU A 258 -5.53 -110.16 93.74
N GLU A 259 -6.54 -111.04 93.73
CA GLU A 259 -6.68 -112.07 94.82
C GLU A 259 -6.43 -113.57 94.47
N LYS A 260 -5.37 -114.10 95.11
CA LYS A 260 -5.18 -115.44 95.75
C LYS A 260 -4.65 -116.69 95.00
N ARG A 261 -4.03 -117.55 95.83
CA ARG A 261 -3.09 -118.68 95.57
C ARG A 261 -3.65 -120.00 96.14
N MET A 262 -3.00 -121.16 95.87
CA MET A 262 -2.68 -122.14 96.94
C MET A 262 -1.55 -123.15 96.60
N THR A 263 -0.97 -123.74 97.64
CA THR A 263 0.20 -124.65 97.70
C THR A 263 -0.21 -126.07 98.14
N GLY A 264 0.60 -127.14 98.14
CA GLY A 264 2.00 -127.30 97.71
C GLY A 264 2.88 -128.09 98.71
N HIS A 265 2.91 -129.43 98.66
CA HIS A 265 4.13 -130.22 98.98
C HIS A 265 4.24 -131.54 98.21
N ASP A 266 3.17 -132.35 98.18
CA ASP A 266 3.16 -133.60 97.40
C ASP A 266 2.65 -133.38 95.97
N SER A 267 2.01 -132.23 95.77
CA SER A 267 2.23 -131.43 94.56
C SER A 267 3.74 -131.35 94.27
N LYS A 268 4.58 -130.61 95.02
CA LYS A 268 6.04 -130.39 94.73
C LYS A 268 6.96 -131.63 94.53
N VAL A 269 6.49 -132.88 94.41
CA VAL A 269 7.31 -134.06 94.04
C VAL A 269 6.82 -134.68 92.73
N LEU A 270 5.54 -135.05 92.62
CA LEU A 270 4.94 -135.45 91.34
C LEU A 270 4.74 -134.25 90.43
N ALA A 271 4.24 -133.15 90.98
CA ALA A 271 4.40 -131.86 90.36
C ALA A 271 5.86 -131.41 90.27
N LYS A 272 6.91 -132.01 90.87
CA LYS A 272 8.31 -131.68 90.48
C LYS A 272 8.79 -132.36 89.23
N GLN A 273 8.34 -133.57 88.94
CA GLN A 273 8.66 -134.26 87.68
C GLN A 273 7.70 -133.83 86.55
N ARG A 274 6.44 -133.57 86.89
CA ARG A 274 5.50 -132.86 86.02
C ARG A 274 5.88 -131.39 85.87
N GLU A 275 6.45 -130.70 86.87
CA GLU A 275 7.12 -129.39 86.70
C GLU A 275 8.31 -129.60 85.81
N LEU A 276 9.24 -130.53 86.01
CA LEU A 276 10.40 -130.64 85.10
C LEU A 276 10.01 -130.86 83.62
N LEU A 277 8.93 -131.62 83.35
CA LEU A 277 8.46 -131.91 82.00
C LEU A 277 7.49 -130.83 81.46
N LEU A 278 6.67 -130.23 82.32
CA LEU A 278 5.91 -129.03 81.97
C LEU A 278 6.85 -127.84 81.79
N ASP A 279 7.83 -127.61 82.65
CA ASP A 279 8.95 -126.64 82.54
C ASP A 279 9.70 -126.89 81.24
N ARG A 280 9.97 -128.13 80.82
CA ARG A 280 10.62 -128.35 79.53
C ARG A 280 9.70 -128.09 78.33
N LEU A 281 8.41 -128.36 78.46
CA LEU A 281 7.39 -127.98 77.48
C LEU A 281 7.04 -126.49 77.55
N GLN A 282 7.22 -125.83 78.68
CA GLN A 282 6.94 -124.43 78.97
C GLN A 282 8.15 -123.60 78.52
N ASP A 283 9.38 -124.06 78.73
CA ASP A 283 10.61 -123.61 78.06
C ASP A 283 10.39 -123.66 76.54
N PHE A 284 9.89 -124.79 76.02
CA PHE A 284 9.66 -124.95 74.57
C PHE A 284 8.49 -124.07 74.09
N GLU A 285 7.40 -123.99 74.83
CA GLU A 285 6.27 -123.11 74.50
C GLU A 285 6.63 -121.63 74.67
N ASP A 286 7.49 -121.25 75.61
CA ASP A 286 7.90 -119.87 75.89
C ASP A 286 9.02 -119.43 74.96
N THR A 287 9.91 -120.33 74.54
CA THR A 287 10.81 -120.08 73.40
C THR A 287 10.03 -120.03 72.08
N ASN A 288 9.00 -120.85 71.87
CA ASN A 288 8.16 -120.80 70.66
C ASN A 288 7.19 -119.59 70.68
N ARG A 289 6.61 -119.22 71.83
CA ARG A 289 5.88 -117.96 72.05
C ARG A 289 6.83 -116.77 71.88
N GLY A 290 8.07 -116.87 72.36
CA GLY A 290 9.15 -115.89 72.18
C GLY A 290 9.51 -115.71 70.71
N LEU A 291 9.80 -116.79 69.98
CA LEU A 291 10.07 -116.77 68.54
C LEU A 291 8.87 -116.24 67.74
N ARG A 292 7.62 -116.59 68.11
CA ARG A 292 6.41 -116.04 67.48
C ARG A 292 6.18 -114.56 67.82
N LYS A 293 6.58 -114.10 69.02
CA LYS A 293 6.60 -112.67 69.37
C LYS A 293 7.67 -111.94 68.55
N MET A 294 8.92 -112.40 68.57
CA MET A 294 10.01 -111.83 67.78
C MET A 294 9.72 -111.83 66.29
N LEU A 295 9.06 -112.86 65.73
CA LEU A 295 8.66 -112.87 64.31
C LEU A 295 7.55 -111.85 64.01
N LYS A 296 6.57 -111.68 64.92
CA LYS A 296 5.53 -110.64 64.80
C LYS A 296 6.10 -109.23 65.01
N GLU A 297 7.07 -109.09 65.90
CA GLU A 297 7.80 -107.85 66.17
C GLU A 297 8.68 -107.51 64.97
N GLN A 298 9.42 -108.46 64.41
CA GLN A 298 10.22 -108.29 63.19
C GLN A 298 9.34 -107.88 62.00
N HIS A 299 8.22 -108.56 61.77
CA HIS A 299 7.30 -108.19 60.69
C HIS A 299 6.60 -106.84 60.97
N LYS A 300 6.39 -106.47 62.24
CA LYS A 300 5.90 -105.12 62.60
C LYS A 300 6.97 -104.05 62.37
N ILE A 301 8.24 -104.36 62.65
CA ILE A 301 9.39 -103.48 62.37
C ILE A 301 9.53 -103.29 60.86
N GLU A 302 9.58 -104.37 60.08
CA GLU A 302 9.64 -104.34 58.61
C GLU A 302 8.47 -103.54 58.00
N ASN A 303 7.24 -103.73 58.48
CA ASN A 303 6.10 -102.94 58.04
C ASN A 303 6.21 -101.45 58.44
N LEU A 304 6.75 -101.13 59.62
CA LEU A 304 7.01 -99.74 60.04
C LEU A 304 8.17 -99.11 59.25
N GLU A 305 9.21 -99.86 58.91
CA GLU A 305 10.33 -99.43 58.07
C GLU A 305 9.84 -99.11 56.66
N ASN A 306 9.02 -99.98 56.06
CA ASN A 306 8.38 -99.73 54.77
C ASN A 306 7.47 -98.49 54.79
N VAL A 307 6.70 -98.28 55.86
CA VAL A 307 5.86 -97.07 56.02
C VAL A 307 6.74 -95.82 56.18
N ILE A 308 7.81 -95.87 56.97
CA ILE A 308 8.75 -94.75 57.13
C ILE A 308 9.48 -94.44 55.81
N GLU A 309 9.80 -95.44 55.00
CA GLU A 309 10.41 -95.25 53.68
C GLU A 309 9.40 -94.64 52.67
N GLN A 310 8.14 -95.10 52.69
CA GLN A 310 7.08 -94.47 51.91
C GLN A 310 6.84 -93.01 52.34
N GLU A 311 6.72 -92.74 53.65
CA GLU A 311 6.57 -91.39 54.20
C GLU A 311 7.76 -90.49 53.84
N LYS A 312 8.99 -91.02 53.77
CA LYS A 312 10.15 -90.26 53.28
C LYS A 312 10.01 -89.89 51.81
N LEU A 313 9.65 -90.83 50.95
CA LEU A 313 9.45 -90.58 49.51
C LEU A 313 8.31 -89.58 49.27
N GLU A 314 7.21 -89.68 50.02
CA GLU A 314 6.11 -88.72 49.97
C GLU A 314 6.54 -87.34 50.46
N ASN A 315 7.31 -87.25 51.55
CA ASN A 315 7.89 -85.99 52.03
C ASN A 315 8.86 -85.37 51.02
N GLU A 316 9.74 -86.15 50.40
CA GLU A 316 10.65 -85.69 49.33
C GLU A 316 9.87 -85.19 48.12
N HIS A 317 8.81 -85.89 47.72
CA HIS A 317 7.92 -85.45 46.63
C HIS A 317 7.20 -84.13 46.96
N ILE A 318 6.62 -84.02 48.16
CA ILE A 318 5.94 -82.79 48.62
C ILE A 318 6.93 -81.62 48.73
N GLN A 319 8.16 -81.86 49.21
CA GLN A 319 9.23 -80.86 49.24
C GLN A 319 9.63 -80.42 47.83
N GLY A 320 9.75 -81.36 46.87
CA GLY A 320 10.01 -81.06 45.46
C GLY A 320 8.90 -80.20 44.83
N LEU A 321 7.63 -80.55 45.06
CA LEU A 321 6.48 -79.75 44.60
C LEU A 321 6.46 -78.36 45.24
N LEU A 322 6.78 -78.24 46.54
CA LEU A 322 6.87 -76.96 47.23
C LEU A 322 7.99 -76.07 46.68
N LEU A 323 9.15 -76.65 46.34
CA LEU A 323 10.26 -75.93 45.70
C LEU A 323 9.86 -75.46 44.30
N ALA A 324 9.30 -76.34 43.47
CA ALA A 324 8.82 -75.99 42.13
C ALA A 324 7.73 -74.89 42.17
N ALA A 325 6.82 -74.93 43.14
CA ALA A 325 5.81 -73.90 43.35
C ALA A 325 6.43 -72.54 43.78
N LYS A 326 7.47 -72.56 44.63
CA LYS A 326 8.21 -71.35 45.02
C LYS A 326 9.00 -70.76 43.85
N GLU A 327 9.66 -71.59 43.05
CA GLU A 327 10.39 -71.14 41.86
C GLU A 327 9.44 -70.55 40.81
N LYS A 328 8.30 -71.21 40.55
CA LYS A 328 7.25 -70.69 39.67
C LYS A 328 6.71 -69.35 40.18
N SER A 329 6.38 -69.24 41.48
CA SER A 329 5.92 -67.99 42.08
C SER A 329 6.96 -66.86 41.98
N ALA A 330 8.25 -67.17 42.12
CA ALA A 330 9.33 -66.22 41.92
C ALA A 330 9.44 -65.75 40.46
N ALA A 331 9.33 -66.69 39.50
CA ALA A 331 9.33 -66.39 38.06
C ALA A 331 8.11 -65.54 37.66
N ASP A 332 6.91 -65.88 38.14
CA ASP A 332 5.68 -65.11 37.91
C ASP A 332 5.79 -63.70 38.50
N LYS A 333 6.37 -63.55 39.69
CA LYS A 333 6.66 -62.24 40.32
C LYS A 333 7.66 -61.41 39.52
N GLU A 334 8.65 -62.03 38.89
CA GLU A 334 9.55 -61.34 37.96
C GLU A 334 8.85 -60.93 36.66
N ALA A 335 8.03 -61.82 36.09
CA ALA A 335 7.25 -61.55 34.88
C ALA A 335 6.29 -60.38 35.10
N LEU A 336 5.57 -60.35 36.23
CA LEU A 336 4.72 -59.23 36.62
C LEU A 336 5.51 -57.92 36.78
N LYS A 337 6.67 -57.93 37.47
CA LYS A 337 7.54 -56.74 37.56
C LYS A 337 7.98 -56.22 36.19
N LYS A 338 8.33 -57.12 35.26
CA LYS A 338 8.71 -56.78 33.88
C LYS A 338 7.51 -56.18 33.13
N ALA A 339 6.33 -56.79 33.22
CA ALA A 339 5.09 -56.28 32.62
C ALA A 339 4.70 -54.89 33.16
N THR A 340 4.69 -54.69 34.48
CA THR A 340 4.41 -53.39 35.11
C THR A 340 5.42 -52.32 34.68
N ARG A 341 6.70 -52.67 34.54
CA ARG A 341 7.73 -51.74 34.06
C ARG A 341 7.46 -51.30 32.62
N VAL A 342 7.13 -52.25 31.72
CA VAL A 342 6.76 -51.95 30.33
C VAL A 342 5.49 -51.11 30.25
N GLN A 343 4.48 -51.41 31.07
CA GLN A 343 3.24 -50.63 31.12
C GLN A 343 3.47 -49.20 31.63
N LYS A 344 4.31 -49.02 32.67
CA LYS A 344 4.69 -47.70 33.17
C LYS A 344 5.47 -46.89 32.11
N GLU A 345 6.37 -47.54 31.39
CA GLU A 345 7.11 -46.90 30.29
C GLU A 345 6.19 -46.54 29.12
N ARG A 346 5.22 -47.40 28.76
CA ARG A 346 4.19 -47.09 27.76
C ARG A 346 3.30 -45.92 28.20
N ALA A 347 2.92 -45.85 29.47
CA ALA A 347 2.15 -44.74 30.03
C ALA A 347 2.92 -43.42 29.96
N SER A 348 4.18 -43.40 30.43
CA SER A 348 5.05 -42.21 30.34
C SER A 348 5.27 -41.75 28.89
N ARG A 349 5.54 -42.66 27.95
CA ARG A 349 5.65 -42.28 26.52
C ARG A 349 4.34 -41.72 25.93
N SER A 350 3.19 -42.14 26.46
CA SER A 350 1.87 -41.61 26.09
C SER A 350 1.62 -40.23 26.71
N GLU A 351 2.04 -40.02 27.95
CA GLU A 351 2.02 -38.74 28.66
C GLU A 351 2.91 -37.72 27.92
N ASP A 352 4.16 -38.07 27.63
CA ASP A 352 5.08 -37.26 26.80
C ASP A 352 4.49 -36.90 25.43
N ALA A 353 3.65 -37.77 24.85
CA ALA A 353 3.01 -37.54 23.56
C ALA A 353 1.82 -36.58 23.67
N VAL A 354 0.99 -36.72 24.71
CA VAL A 354 -0.10 -35.79 25.02
C VAL A 354 0.44 -34.41 25.36
N GLU A 355 1.52 -34.31 26.14
CA GLU A 355 2.18 -33.03 26.43
C GLU A 355 2.70 -32.34 25.16
N ARG A 356 3.34 -33.09 24.25
CA ARG A 356 3.80 -32.56 22.95
C ARG A 356 2.64 -32.10 22.07
N LEU A 357 1.54 -32.85 22.00
CA LEU A 357 0.36 -32.47 21.23
C LEU A 357 -0.35 -31.24 21.84
N ASN A 358 -0.45 -31.15 23.17
CA ASN A 358 -0.99 -29.97 23.86
C ASN A 358 -0.11 -28.72 23.65
N ALA A 359 1.22 -28.88 23.65
CA ALA A 359 2.13 -27.77 23.34
C ALA A 359 1.97 -27.28 21.89
N GLN A 360 1.83 -28.20 20.93
CA GLN A 360 1.52 -27.87 19.54
C GLN A 360 0.15 -27.20 19.38
N LEU A 361 -0.88 -27.67 20.09
CA LEU A 361 -2.21 -27.06 20.09
C LEU A 361 -2.14 -25.61 20.58
N MET A 362 -1.49 -25.36 21.72
CA MET A 362 -1.27 -24.01 22.26
C MET A 362 -0.50 -23.10 21.30
N GLU A 363 0.52 -23.62 20.61
CA GLU A 363 1.26 -22.87 19.58
C GLU A 363 0.34 -22.47 18.41
N LYS A 364 -0.52 -23.39 17.93
CA LYS A 364 -1.49 -23.12 16.87
C LYS A 364 -2.60 -22.15 17.31
N GLU A 365 -3.08 -22.26 18.55
CA GLU A 365 -4.05 -21.31 19.12
C GLU A 365 -3.46 -19.90 19.22
N SER A 366 -2.21 -19.76 19.67
CA SER A 366 -1.48 -18.47 19.67
C SER A 366 -1.35 -17.90 18.26
N ALA A 367 -0.88 -18.70 17.30
CA ALA A 367 -0.74 -18.27 15.91
C ALA A 367 -2.07 -17.85 15.28
N PHE A 368 -3.18 -18.51 15.63
CA PHE A 368 -4.53 -18.14 15.19
C PHE A 368 -4.98 -16.79 15.78
N ILE A 369 -4.66 -16.52 17.06
CA ILE A 369 -4.93 -15.22 17.70
C ILE A 369 -4.13 -14.11 17.00
N ASP A 370 -2.85 -14.34 16.70
CA ASP A 370 -2.00 -13.37 16.00
C ASP A 370 -2.48 -13.09 14.57
N CYS A 371 -2.83 -14.13 13.80
CA CYS A 371 -3.42 -13.98 12.46
C CYS A 371 -4.76 -13.24 12.51
N ARG A 372 -5.58 -13.48 13.54
CA ARG A 372 -6.84 -12.76 13.74
C ARG A 372 -6.62 -11.28 14.06
N ALA A 373 -5.62 -10.95 14.88
CA ALA A 373 -5.26 -9.57 15.18
C ALA A 373 -4.81 -8.83 13.91
N GLN A 374 -3.96 -9.45 13.07
CA GLN A 374 -3.54 -8.90 11.78
C GLN A 374 -4.73 -8.69 10.82
N LEU A 375 -5.68 -9.63 10.77
CA LEU A 375 -6.90 -9.47 9.97
C LEU A 375 -7.78 -8.30 10.45
N ASP A 376 -7.90 -8.10 11.76
CA ASP A 376 -8.67 -6.98 12.32
C ASP A 376 -7.95 -5.62 12.17
N GLU A 377 -6.61 -5.61 12.14
CA GLU A 377 -5.80 -4.44 11.75
C GLU A 377 -5.98 -4.07 10.27
N ILE A 378 -5.83 -5.02 9.35
CA ILE A 378 -6.06 -4.82 7.91
C ILE A 378 -7.51 -4.34 7.66
N ARG A 379 -8.50 -4.87 8.40
CA ARG A 379 -9.89 -4.39 8.34
C ARG A 379 -10.05 -2.94 8.84
N ALA A 380 -9.24 -2.50 9.79
CA ALA A 380 -9.23 -1.11 10.26
C ALA A 380 -8.58 -0.19 9.21
N GLU A 381 -7.48 -0.61 8.59
CA GLU A 381 -6.85 0.12 7.47
C GLU A 381 -7.78 0.27 6.27
N ILE A 382 -8.45 -0.80 5.83
CA ILE A 382 -9.44 -0.76 4.75
C ILE A 382 -10.58 0.23 5.08
N LYS A 383 -11.02 0.30 6.34
CA LYS A 383 -12.03 1.29 6.78
C LYS A 383 -11.49 2.72 6.78
N LEU A 384 -10.20 2.94 7.02
CA LEU A 384 -9.57 4.25 6.96
C LEU A 384 -9.40 4.70 5.50
N ILE A 385 -8.80 3.86 4.66
CA ILE A 385 -8.65 4.07 3.21
C ILE A 385 -10.02 4.31 2.56
N GLY A 386 -11.07 3.60 2.97
CA GLY A 386 -12.44 3.83 2.51
C GLY A 386 -12.98 5.22 2.85
N LYS A 387 -12.65 5.76 4.04
CA LYS A 387 -13.02 7.14 4.43
C LYS A 387 -12.23 8.19 3.64
N GLU A 388 -10.93 7.97 3.45
CA GLU A 388 -10.06 8.85 2.67
C GLU A 388 -10.49 8.88 1.20
N LYS A 389 -10.77 7.71 0.62
CA LYS A 389 -11.36 7.59 -0.72
C LYS A 389 -12.67 8.38 -0.83
N ALA A 390 -13.60 8.22 0.10
CA ALA A 390 -14.87 8.96 0.08
C ALA A 390 -14.66 10.49 0.20
N GLN A 391 -13.64 10.94 0.96
CA GLN A 391 -13.27 12.35 1.03
C GLN A 391 -12.67 12.86 -0.29
N LEU A 392 -11.79 12.07 -0.93
CA LEU A 392 -11.20 12.39 -2.23
C LEU A 392 -12.24 12.37 -3.36
N GLU A 393 -13.22 11.48 -3.31
CA GLU A 393 -14.36 11.47 -4.24
C GLU A 393 -15.23 12.72 -4.06
N ALA A 394 -15.47 13.15 -2.81
CA ALA A 394 -16.20 14.39 -2.51
C ALA A 394 -15.44 15.67 -2.90
N THR A 395 -14.11 15.70 -2.79
CA THR A 395 -13.32 16.84 -3.33
C THR A 395 -13.26 16.80 -4.85
N ARG A 396 -13.19 15.62 -5.47
CA ARG A 396 -13.24 15.47 -6.94
C ARG A 396 -14.56 15.99 -7.50
N THR A 397 -15.71 15.63 -6.93
CA THR A 397 -17.01 16.14 -7.39
C THR A 397 -17.13 17.66 -7.17
N HIS A 398 -16.64 18.19 -6.05
CA HIS A 398 -16.61 19.64 -5.83
C HIS A 398 -15.75 20.40 -6.85
N LEU A 399 -14.59 19.83 -7.23
CA LEU A 399 -13.71 20.42 -8.26
C LEU A 399 -14.30 20.29 -9.67
N LEU A 400 -14.95 19.18 -10.00
CA LEU A 400 -15.69 19.02 -11.26
C LEU A 400 -16.80 20.07 -11.37
N ASN A 401 -17.62 20.25 -10.33
CA ASN A 401 -18.65 21.29 -10.33
C ASN A 401 -18.04 22.70 -10.49
N GLN A 402 -16.90 22.99 -9.84
CA GLN A 402 -16.19 24.28 -10.03
C GLN A 402 -15.63 24.45 -11.44
N GLN A 403 -15.21 23.36 -12.10
CA GLN A 403 -14.80 23.38 -13.49
C GLN A 403 -16.02 23.64 -14.39
N ASP A 404 -17.14 22.97 -14.16
CA ASP A 404 -18.39 23.19 -14.90
C ASP A 404 -18.87 24.64 -14.77
N ASP A 405 -18.96 25.19 -13.55
CA ASP A 405 -19.29 26.59 -13.27
C ASP A 405 -18.38 27.58 -14.03
N LEU A 406 -17.07 27.33 -14.05
CA LEU A 406 -16.09 28.15 -14.75
C LEU A 406 -16.22 28.03 -16.29
N THR A 407 -16.48 26.83 -16.81
CA THR A 407 -16.71 26.63 -18.25
C THR A 407 -18.01 27.30 -18.70
N GLU A 408 -19.08 27.26 -17.89
CA GLU A 408 -20.32 27.94 -18.20
C GLU A 408 -20.16 29.46 -18.15
N ASN A 409 -19.40 30.00 -17.18
CA ASN A 409 -19.06 31.42 -17.12
C ASN A 409 -18.18 31.86 -18.31
N ASN A 410 -17.17 31.09 -18.69
CA ASN A 410 -16.38 31.37 -19.89
C ASN A 410 -17.27 31.37 -21.14
N ARG A 411 -18.15 30.37 -21.29
CA ARG A 411 -19.11 30.31 -22.42
C ARG A 411 -20.05 31.52 -22.43
N LYS A 412 -20.53 31.98 -21.27
CA LYS A 412 -21.34 33.21 -21.14
C LYS A 412 -20.55 34.44 -21.58
N MET A 413 -19.31 34.61 -21.10
CA MET A 413 -18.43 35.72 -21.49
C MET A 413 -18.09 35.69 -22.99
N GLU A 414 -17.78 34.53 -23.57
CA GLU A 414 -17.58 34.36 -25.01
C GLU A 414 -18.83 34.76 -25.80
N THR A 415 -20.02 34.33 -25.39
CA THR A 415 -21.26 34.76 -26.06
C THR A 415 -21.49 36.26 -25.93
N PHE A 416 -21.20 36.86 -24.78
CA PHE A 416 -21.32 38.30 -24.55
C PHE A 416 -20.36 39.10 -25.45
N TYR A 417 -19.08 38.75 -25.47
CA TYR A 417 -18.10 39.41 -26.34
C TYR A 417 -18.41 39.19 -27.82
N LYS A 418 -18.96 38.04 -28.21
CA LYS A 418 -19.41 37.79 -29.58
C LYS A 418 -20.60 38.70 -29.95
N THR A 419 -21.59 38.85 -29.06
CA THR A 419 -22.71 39.78 -29.30
C THR A 419 -22.29 41.24 -29.35
N GLU A 420 -21.36 41.68 -28.50
CA GLU A 420 -20.79 43.03 -28.54
C GLU A 420 -19.98 43.27 -29.83
N LEU A 421 -19.15 42.30 -30.22
CA LEU A 421 -18.39 42.36 -31.48
C LEU A 421 -19.33 42.47 -32.69
N ASP A 422 -20.40 41.70 -32.74
CA ASP A 422 -21.37 41.74 -33.84
C ASP A 422 -22.22 43.03 -33.81
N ALA A 423 -22.51 43.59 -32.63
CA ALA A 423 -23.13 44.91 -32.49
C ALA A 423 -22.22 46.05 -32.99
N VAL A 424 -20.92 46.02 -32.64
CA VAL A 424 -19.92 46.99 -33.12
C VAL A 424 -19.71 46.86 -34.64
N LYS A 425 -19.69 45.63 -35.19
CA LYS A 425 -19.68 45.43 -36.65
C LYS A 425 -20.92 46.03 -37.32
N ALA A 426 -22.11 45.83 -36.75
CA ALA A 426 -23.34 46.41 -37.28
C ALA A 426 -23.31 47.96 -37.27
N GLN A 427 -22.81 48.57 -36.19
CA GLN A 427 -22.57 50.02 -36.14
C GLN A 427 -21.55 50.48 -37.20
N LEU A 428 -20.44 49.74 -37.37
CA LEU A 428 -19.43 50.04 -38.38
C LEU A 428 -19.98 49.96 -39.80
N HIS A 429 -20.79 48.94 -40.11
CA HIS A 429 -21.49 48.83 -41.39
C HIS A 429 -22.50 49.98 -41.59
N SER A 430 -23.28 50.34 -40.57
CA SER A 430 -24.17 51.51 -40.62
C SER A 430 -23.39 52.80 -40.93
N LYS A 431 -22.29 53.06 -40.22
CA LYS A 431 -21.46 54.24 -40.45
C LYS A 431 -20.73 54.21 -41.80
N THR A 432 -20.33 53.04 -42.28
CA THR A 432 -19.78 52.89 -43.63
C THR A 432 -20.84 53.22 -44.68
N SER A 433 -22.09 52.78 -44.48
CA SER A 433 -23.23 53.13 -45.34
C SER A 433 -23.53 54.64 -45.32
N GLU A 434 -23.58 55.27 -44.14
CA GLU A 434 -23.73 56.73 -43.99
C GLU A 434 -22.61 57.51 -44.72
N VAL A 435 -21.35 57.08 -44.57
CA VAL A 435 -20.20 57.68 -45.25
C VAL A 435 -20.29 57.48 -46.78
N SER A 436 -20.76 56.33 -47.26
CA SER A 436 -20.96 56.12 -48.70
C SER A 436 -22.08 57.01 -49.25
N SER A 437 -23.17 57.20 -48.50
CA SER A 437 -24.28 58.08 -48.87
C SER A 437 -23.86 59.55 -48.91
N THR A 438 -23.11 60.03 -47.90
CA THR A 438 -22.61 61.41 -47.87
C THR A 438 -21.53 61.67 -48.93
N LYS A 439 -20.74 60.67 -49.31
CA LYS A 439 -19.84 60.76 -50.49
C LYS A 439 -20.62 60.94 -51.79
N LEU A 440 -21.63 60.11 -52.04
CA LEU A 440 -22.48 60.21 -53.23
C LEU A 440 -23.22 61.55 -53.30
N GLU A 441 -23.67 62.08 -52.15
CA GLU A 441 -24.30 63.40 -52.11
C GLU A 441 -23.30 64.55 -52.30
N ASN A 442 -22.08 64.45 -51.77
CA ASN A 442 -21.00 65.39 -52.09
C ASN A 442 -20.63 65.37 -53.58
N GLU A 443 -20.56 64.20 -54.21
CA GLU A 443 -20.34 64.08 -55.66
C GLU A 443 -21.47 64.74 -56.46
N ARG A 444 -22.74 64.54 -56.07
CA ARG A 444 -23.88 65.23 -56.68
C ARG A 444 -23.83 66.74 -56.51
N LEU A 445 -23.52 67.22 -55.31
CA LEU A 445 -23.38 68.65 -55.02
C LEU A 445 -22.21 69.25 -55.81
N GLN A 446 -21.11 68.52 -55.99
CA GLN A 446 -19.97 68.96 -56.82
C GLN A 446 -20.38 69.06 -58.31
N ILE A 447 -21.13 68.08 -58.84
CA ILE A 447 -21.66 68.13 -60.21
C ILE A 447 -22.62 69.32 -60.38
N ALA A 448 -23.51 69.56 -59.41
CA ALA A 448 -24.44 70.69 -59.42
C ALA A 448 -23.70 72.04 -59.33
N MET A 449 -22.68 72.13 -58.46
CA MET A 449 -21.82 73.31 -58.34
C MET A 449 -21.09 73.62 -59.64
N ASN A 450 -20.48 72.60 -60.27
CA ASN A 450 -19.81 72.76 -61.56
C ASN A 450 -20.81 73.24 -62.64
N SER A 451 -22.02 72.68 -62.70
CA SER A 451 -23.06 73.15 -63.64
C SER A 451 -23.50 74.60 -63.40
N ILE A 452 -23.52 75.06 -62.14
CA ILE A 452 -23.79 76.46 -61.80
C ILE A 452 -22.60 77.35 -62.17
N GLN A 453 -21.36 76.89 -61.95
CA GLN A 453 -20.13 77.57 -62.34
C GLN A 453 -20.07 77.77 -63.87
N ASP A 454 -20.41 76.74 -64.65
CA ASP A 454 -20.46 76.81 -66.11
C ASP A 454 -21.49 77.85 -66.57
N LYS A 455 -22.72 77.81 -66.02
CA LYS A 455 -23.78 78.78 -66.29
C LYS A 455 -23.39 80.20 -65.90
N LEU A 456 -22.69 80.38 -64.78
CA LEU A 456 -22.16 81.68 -64.36
C LEU A 456 -21.12 82.18 -65.37
N SER A 457 -20.17 81.34 -65.79
CA SER A 457 -19.17 81.72 -66.78
C SER A 457 -19.79 82.08 -68.13
N GLN A 458 -20.85 81.36 -68.55
CA GLN A 458 -21.62 81.69 -69.74
C GLN A 458 -22.34 83.04 -69.59
N ALA A 459 -23.01 83.29 -68.45
CA ALA A 459 -23.65 84.57 -68.18
C ALA A 459 -22.64 85.73 -68.10
N GLU A 460 -21.43 85.51 -67.59
CA GLU A 460 -20.34 86.49 -67.60
C GLU A 460 -19.90 86.82 -69.04
N VAL A 461 -19.77 85.82 -69.92
CA VAL A 461 -19.48 86.02 -71.34
C VAL A 461 -20.61 86.77 -72.05
N GLU A 462 -21.88 86.42 -71.80
CA GLU A 462 -23.05 87.12 -72.34
C GLU A 462 -23.09 88.58 -71.85
N VAL A 463 -22.80 88.84 -70.57
CA VAL A 463 -22.68 90.21 -70.01
C VAL A 463 -21.53 90.99 -70.66
N GLN A 464 -20.39 90.37 -70.96
CA GLN A 464 -19.30 91.04 -71.68
C GLN A 464 -19.66 91.34 -73.14
N GLN A 465 -20.35 90.44 -73.83
CA GLN A 465 -20.89 90.70 -75.17
C GLN A 465 -21.88 91.86 -75.14
N LEU A 466 -22.83 91.87 -74.19
CA LEU A 466 -23.77 92.97 -74.01
C LEU A 466 -23.05 94.29 -73.71
N LYS A 467 -22.06 94.31 -72.81
CA LYS A 467 -21.22 95.50 -72.56
C LYS A 467 -20.54 96.01 -73.82
N SER A 468 -19.96 95.13 -74.64
CA SER A 468 -19.33 95.53 -75.91
C SER A 468 -20.34 96.10 -76.92
N SER A 469 -21.57 95.56 -76.95
CA SER A 469 -22.65 96.10 -77.79
C SER A 469 -23.13 97.48 -77.29
N VAL A 470 -23.23 97.67 -75.98
CA VAL A 470 -23.56 98.98 -75.37
C VAL A 470 -22.48 100.00 -75.70
N GLN A 471 -21.19 99.66 -75.54
CA GLN A 471 -20.07 100.54 -75.93
C GLN A 471 -20.10 100.89 -77.43
N HIS A 472 -20.49 99.95 -78.30
CA HIS A 472 -20.67 100.23 -79.72
C HIS A 472 -21.82 101.23 -79.96
N TYR A 473 -22.97 101.05 -79.31
CA TYR A 473 -24.10 101.99 -79.39
C TYR A 473 -23.78 103.37 -78.76
N GLU A 474 -23.02 103.42 -77.67
CA GLU A 474 -22.51 104.66 -77.06
C GLU A 474 -21.56 105.40 -78.02
N THR A 475 -20.68 104.67 -78.70
CA THR A 475 -19.78 105.23 -79.73
C THR A 475 -20.59 105.81 -80.89
N MET A 476 -21.53 105.05 -81.46
CA MET A 476 -22.43 105.54 -82.51
C MET A 476 -23.24 106.78 -82.05
N SER A 477 -23.74 106.77 -80.82
CA SER A 477 -24.47 107.92 -80.23
C SER A 477 -23.56 109.16 -80.09
N SER A 478 -22.31 108.98 -79.68
CA SER A 478 -21.29 110.04 -79.62
C SER A 478 -20.94 110.58 -81.01
N GLU A 479 -20.85 109.73 -82.03
CA GLU A 479 -20.69 110.15 -83.43
C GLU A 479 -21.89 110.98 -83.91
N TYR A 480 -23.12 110.54 -83.64
CA TYR A 480 -24.33 111.33 -83.96
C TYR A 480 -24.39 112.65 -83.18
N GLN A 481 -24.04 112.68 -81.89
CA GLN A 481 -23.90 113.93 -81.13
C GLN A 481 -22.85 114.86 -81.75
N THR A 482 -21.73 114.30 -82.21
CA THR A 482 -20.65 115.05 -82.85
C THR A 482 -21.12 115.64 -84.19
N GLN A 483 -21.82 114.87 -85.03
CA GLN A 483 -22.45 115.36 -86.27
C GLN A 483 -23.49 116.46 -86.00
N ILE A 484 -24.34 116.29 -84.99
CA ILE A 484 -25.30 117.34 -84.56
C ILE A 484 -24.55 118.60 -84.09
N SER A 485 -23.42 118.45 -83.40
CA SER A 485 -22.60 119.58 -82.96
C SER A 485 -21.88 120.30 -84.11
N SER A 486 -21.49 119.57 -85.18
CA SER A 486 -20.90 120.19 -86.38
C SER A 486 -21.98 120.89 -87.21
N ALA A 487 -23.15 120.29 -87.40
CA ALA A 487 -24.30 120.91 -88.05
C ALA A 487 -24.76 122.18 -87.31
N LYS A 488 -24.75 122.18 -85.96
CA LYS A 488 -24.96 123.40 -85.15
C LYS A 488 -23.88 124.45 -85.39
N ARG A 489 -22.60 124.07 -85.50
CA ARG A 489 -21.49 124.99 -85.81
C ARG A 489 -21.59 125.58 -87.22
N GLU A 490 -21.97 124.77 -88.21
CA GLU A 490 -22.20 125.23 -89.58
C GLU A 490 -23.40 126.19 -89.64
N ALA A 491 -24.50 125.87 -88.96
CA ALA A 491 -25.65 126.77 -88.82
C ALA A 491 -25.28 128.09 -88.13
N MET A 492 -24.46 128.06 -87.06
CA MET A 492 -23.93 129.28 -86.43
C MET A 492 -23.04 130.08 -87.39
N SER A 493 -22.22 129.42 -88.23
CA SER A 493 -21.41 130.09 -89.25
C SER A 493 -22.26 130.71 -90.37
N ALA A 494 -23.42 130.11 -90.68
CA ALA A 494 -24.38 130.65 -91.63
C ALA A 494 -25.12 131.87 -91.04
N SER A 495 -25.54 131.81 -89.77
CA SER A 495 -26.08 132.99 -89.06
C SER A 495 -25.07 134.15 -89.03
N LEU A 496 -23.80 133.89 -88.76
CA LEU A 496 -22.75 134.92 -88.72
C LEU A 496 -22.55 135.61 -90.09
N LYS A 497 -22.69 134.86 -91.19
CA LYS A 497 -22.66 135.44 -92.56
C LYS A 497 -23.91 136.27 -92.86
N LEU A 498 -25.07 135.86 -92.36
CA LEU A 498 -26.34 136.58 -92.53
C LEU A 498 -26.37 137.89 -91.71
N GLU A 499 -25.75 137.89 -90.54
CA GLU A 499 -25.50 139.08 -89.71
C GLU A 499 -24.50 140.05 -90.38
N GLN A 500 -23.47 139.53 -91.06
CA GLN A 500 -22.55 140.32 -91.87
C GLN A 500 -23.23 140.99 -93.08
N GLU A 501 -24.11 140.29 -93.81
CA GLU A 501 -24.89 140.89 -94.90
C GLU A 501 -25.93 141.92 -94.40
N GLN A 502 -26.53 141.72 -93.22
CA GLN A 502 -27.40 142.72 -92.59
C GLN A 502 -26.66 144.04 -92.29
N HIS A 503 -25.41 143.97 -91.82
CA HIS A 503 -24.63 145.17 -91.52
C HIS A 503 -24.26 146.01 -92.77
N ASP A 504 -24.04 145.37 -93.92
CA ASP A 504 -23.73 146.07 -95.18
C ASP A 504 -24.97 146.66 -95.89
N LEU A 505 -26.18 146.14 -95.60
CA LEU A 505 -27.43 146.74 -96.07
C LEU A 505 -27.80 148.01 -95.28
N VAL A 506 -27.66 147.99 -93.95
CA VAL A 506 -27.94 149.14 -93.08
C VAL A 506 -27.03 150.33 -93.40
N ARG A 507 -25.75 150.08 -93.72
CA ARG A 507 -24.78 151.12 -94.11
C ARG A 507 -25.16 151.91 -95.37
N LYS A 508 -26.02 151.38 -96.24
CA LYS A 508 -26.47 152.05 -97.47
C LYS A 508 -27.83 152.74 -97.36
N GLN A 509 -28.54 152.60 -96.24
CA GLN A 509 -29.94 153.05 -96.13
C GLN A 509 -30.16 154.33 -95.30
N THR A 510 -29.24 154.73 -94.42
CA THR A 510 -29.42 155.93 -93.56
C THR A 510 -28.40 157.05 -93.80
N GLN A 511 -27.81 157.09 -94.99
CA GLN A 511 -27.07 158.26 -95.48
C GLN A 511 -27.99 159.33 -96.13
N SER A 512 -29.32 159.15 -96.10
CA SER A 512 -30.32 160.11 -96.62
C SER A 512 -31.34 160.61 -95.60
N GLN A 513 -31.12 160.38 -94.30
CA GLN A 513 -32.08 160.72 -93.22
C GLN A 513 -31.48 161.70 -92.18
N VAL A 514 -30.77 162.74 -92.65
CA VAL A 514 -30.03 163.70 -91.78
C VAL A 514 -30.49 165.17 -91.93
N GLU A 515 -31.37 165.51 -92.88
CA GLU A 515 -31.72 166.92 -93.17
C GLU A 515 -33.16 167.38 -92.90
N ILE A 516 -34.06 166.53 -92.37
CA ILE A 516 -35.37 166.99 -91.85
C ILE A 516 -35.69 166.30 -90.51
N GLU A 517 -35.12 166.82 -89.42
CA GLU A 517 -35.82 167.05 -88.13
C GLU A 517 -34.94 167.81 -87.09
N LYS A 518 -34.13 168.77 -87.55
CA LYS A 518 -33.60 169.80 -86.65
C LYS A 518 -34.70 170.84 -86.40
N VAL A 519 -34.91 171.17 -85.12
CA VAL A 519 -35.79 172.26 -84.59
C VAL A 519 -37.29 171.94 -84.45
N ARG A 520 -37.60 170.86 -83.72
CA ARG A 520 -38.75 170.81 -82.80
C ARG A 520 -38.35 170.00 -81.55
N SER A 521 -37.29 170.37 -80.83
CA SER A 521 -37.25 171.48 -79.86
C SER A 521 -38.40 171.46 -78.85
N THR A 522 -38.03 171.26 -77.58
CA THR A 522 -38.64 171.84 -76.36
C THR A 522 -40.18 171.83 -76.26
N LEU A 523 -40.69 170.90 -75.43
CA LEU A 523 -41.89 170.93 -74.56
C LEU A 523 -42.20 169.45 -74.21
N GLU A 524 -42.26 168.92 -72.99
CA GLU A 524 -42.01 169.37 -71.60
C GLU A 524 -41.50 168.12 -70.83
N GLN A 525 -40.43 168.11 -70.03
CA GLN A 525 -40.28 168.68 -68.69
C GLN A 525 -41.50 168.55 -67.73
N ARG A 526 -41.83 167.33 -67.26
CA ARG A 526 -41.92 167.01 -65.81
C ARG A 526 -42.50 165.62 -65.51
N LEU A 527 -41.71 164.83 -64.78
CA LEU A 527 -42.02 163.85 -63.71
C LEU A 527 -40.68 163.12 -63.54
N ARG A 528 -39.79 163.45 -62.60
CA ARG A 528 -39.96 163.81 -61.18
C ARG A 528 -40.83 162.81 -60.45
N GLU A 529 -40.20 161.76 -59.96
CA GLU A 529 -40.23 161.27 -58.57
C GLU A 529 -39.06 160.25 -58.49
N LEU A 530 -38.24 160.22 -57.44
CA LEU A 530 -38.55 159.76 -56.07
C LEU A 530 -39.09 158.31 -56.12
N GLU A 531 -38.62 157.39 -55.27
CA GLU A 531 -37.93 157.58 -54.00
C GLU A 531 -36.97 156.41 -53.71
N PRO A 532 -35.92 156.61 -52.91
CA PRO A 532 -35.26 155.54 -52.17
C PRO A 532 -36.11 155.14 -50.93
N LEU A 533 -35.47 154.45 -49.98
CA LEU A 533 -35.76 154.57 -48.54
C LEU A 533 -36.95 153.69 -47.98
N PRO A 534 -37.23 153.62 -46.65
CA PRO A 534 -36.69 152.51 -45.82
C PRO A 534 -37.43 152.16 -44.48
N GLU A 535 -36.69 151.58 -43.50
CA GLU A 535 -36.48 151.96 -42.07
C GLU A 535 -37.59 152.41 -41.08
N MET A 536 -37.21 152.30 -39.79
CA MET A 536 -37.77 152.91 -38.57
C MET A 536 -39.07 152.30 -38.00
N LEU A 537 -39.14 151.94 -36.72
CA LEU A 537 -38.81 152.76 -35.54
C LEU A 537 -38.27 151.84 -34.40
N ARG A 538 -37.07 151.99 -33.83
CA ARG A 538 -36.44 153.10 -33.06
C ARG A 538 -36.95 153.20 -31.60
N ASN A 539 -36.01 153.10 -30.66
CA ASN A 539 -36.01 153.60 -29.27
C ASN A 539 -37.04 153.08 -28.24
N SER A 540 -36.55 152.26 -27.28
CA SER A 540 -36.50 152.68 -25.86
C SER A 540 -35.51 151.86 -25.04
N GLU A 541 -34.55 152.54 -24.38
CA GLU A 541 -34.06 152.27 -23.01
C GLU A 541 -33.57 150.83 -22.71
N GLN A 542 -32.27 150.53 -22.68
CA GLN A 542 -31.29 151.04 -21.71
C GLN A 542 -31.87 151.59 -20.39
N LYS A 543 -32.26 150.68 -19.48
CA LYS A 543 -32.09 150.83 -18.02
C LYS A 543 -32.15 149.47 -17.31
N LEU A 544 -31.36 149.36 -16.24
CA LEU A 544 -31.37 148.33 -15.17
C LEU A 544 -30.95 146.88 -15.50
N LEU A 545 -29.64 146.64 -15.37
CA LEU A 545 -29.13 145.61 -14.45
C LEU A 545 -29.75 145.81 -13.04
N GLU A 546 -30.23 144.73 -12.40
CA GLU A 546 -30.25 144.47 -10.93
C GLU A 546 -31.32 143.42 -10.54
N ALA A 547 -31.20 142.16 -11.04
CA ALA A 547 -32.12 141.08 -10.62
C ALA A 547 -31.55 139.63 -10.65
N THR A 548 -30.29 139.43 -11.06
CA THR A 548 -29.78 138.10 -11.49
C THR A 548 -28.60 137.58 -10.66
N GLU A 549 -28.55 137.85 -9.36
CA GLU A 549 -27.44 137.40 -8.48
C GLU A 549 -27.87 136.67 -7.19
N ARG A 550 -29.17 136.33 -7.03
CA ARG A 550 -29.67 135.63 -5.82
C ARG A 550 -30.10 134.17 -6.03
N LEU A 551 -30.03 133.64 -7.24
CA LEU A 551 -30.43 132.25 -7.55
C LEU A 551 -29.24 131.27 -7.60
N LEU A 552 -28.09 131.71 -8.14
CA LEU A 552 -26.87 130.90 -8.29
C LEU A 552 -26.26 130.40 -6.95
N ASN A 553 -26.56 131.08 -5.84
CA ASN A 553 -25.90 130.85 -4.55
C ASN A 553 -26.61 129.79 -3.66
N GLN A 554 -27.71 129.19 -4.12
CA GLN A 554 -28.31 127.98 -3.51
C GLN A 554 -28.01 126.70 -4.31
N GLU A 555 -27.77 126.80 -5.61
CA GLU A 555 -27.40 125.67 -6.48
C GLU A 555 -26.01 125.09 -6.10
N HIS A 556 -25.06 125.94 -5.68
CA HIS A 556 -23.74 125.46 -5.27
C HIS A 556 -23.76 124.67 -3.94
N LYS A 557 -24.61 125.08 -2.97
CA LYS A 557 -24.72 124.40 -1.67
C LYS A 557 -25.44 123.06 -1.76
N THR A 558 -26.43 122.95 -2.64
CA THR A 558 -27.10 121.68 -2.92
C THR A 558 -26.14 120.70 -3.60
N ALA A 559 -25.33 121.16 -4.56
CA ALA A 559 -24.30 120.34 -5.20
C ALA A 559 -23.24 119.77 -4.22
N ASP A 560 -22.76 120.57 -3.25
CA ASP A 560 -21.74 120.11 -2.30
C ASP A 560 -22.31 119.16 -1.23
N HIS A 561 -23.57 119.32 -0.82
CA HIS A 561 -24.27 118.31 -0.02
C HIS A 561 -24.46 116.99 -0.78
N THR A 562 -24.77 117.03 -2.09
CA THR A 562 -24.84 115.83 -2.92
C THR A 562 -23.49 115.12 -3.02
N LYS A 563 -22.37 115.83 -3.22
CA LYS A 563 -21.02 115.24 -3.25
C LYS A 563 -20.69 114.52 -1.95
N ALA A 564 -20.87 115.18 -0.80
CA ALA A 564 -20.61 114.59 0.51
C ALA A 564 -21.51 113.36 0.77
N PHE A 565 -22.77 113.39 0.31
CA PHE A 565 -23.66 112.24 0.37
C PHE A 565 -23.14 111.09 -0.50
N THR A 566 -22.75 111.34 -1.76
CA THR A 566 -22.17 110.30 -2.63
C THR A 566 -20.85 109.73 -2.11
N GLU A 567 -19.98 110.53 -1.49
CA GLU A 567 -18.75 110.04 -0.87
C GLU A 567 -19.03 109.15 0.35
N MET A 568 -20.03 109.48 1.16
CA MET A 568 -20.45 108.63 2.28
C MET A 568 -21.15 107.37 1.80
N THR A 569 -21.93 107.44 0.72
CA THR A 569 -22.51 106.26 0.05
C THR A 569 -21.42 105.35 -0.50
N LEU A 570 -20.44 105.88 -1.25
CA LEU A 570 -19.32 105.10 -1.77
C LEU A 570 -18.44 104.49 -0.66
N LYS A 571 -18.26 105.18 0.48
CA LYS A 571 -17.58 104.61 1.66
C LYS A 571 -18.39 103.47 2.30
N MET A 572 -19.71 103.63 2.40
CA MET A 572 -20.62 102.61 2.91
C MET A 572 -20.70 101.39 1.98
N GLU A 573 -20.73 101.61 0.67
CA GLU A 573 -20.65 100.56 -0.36
C GLU A 573 -19.30 99.84 -0.29
N HIS A 574 -18.19 100.58 -0.19
CA HIS A 574 -16.86 100.00 -0.04
C HIS A 574 -16.72 99.17 1.25
N GLN A 575 -17.25 99.66 2.38
CA GLN A 575 -17.30 98.90 3.64
C GLN A 575 -18.23 97.67 3.53
N THR A 576 -19.35 97.78 2.80
CA THR A 576 -20.24 96.65 2.53
C THR A 576 -19.52 95.58 1.69
N SER A 577 -18.84 95.96 0.60
CA SER A 577 -18.03 95.06 -0.22
C SER A 577 -16.88 94.43 0.58
N GLN A 578 -16.20 95.19 1.44
CA GLN A 578 -15.18 94.64 2.34
C GLN A 578 -15.76 93.59 3.29
N MET A 579 -16.91 93.88 3.92
CA MET A 579 -17.61 92.93 4.79
C MET A 579 -18.10 91.68 4.03
N GLU A 580 -18.49 91.83 2.77
CA GLU A 580 -18.91 90.74 1.90
C GLU A 580 -17.73 89.83 1.55
N THR A 581 -16.59 90.38 1.09
CA THR A 581 -15.37 89.59 0.84
C THR A 581 -14.82 88.91 2.10
N LEU A 582 -15.05 89.47 3.29
CA LEU A 582 -14.69 88.81 4.55
C LEU A 582 -15.65 87.65 4.89
N ARG A 583 -16.95 87.78 4.59
CA ARG A 583 -17.91 86.67 4.70
C ARG A 583 -17.61 85.55 3.72
N GLU A 584 -17.28 85.88 2.47
CA GLU A 584 -16.87 84.89 1.46
C GLU A 584 -15.63 84.11 1.91
N LYS A 585 -14.60 84.80 2.41
CA LYS A 585 -13.39 84.15 2.98
C LYS A 585 -13.71 83.27 4.19
N LEU A 586 -14.63 83.70 5.06
CA LEU A 586 -15.08 82.90 6.20
C LEU A 586 -15.83 81.64 5.74
N HIS A 587 -16.71 81.75 4.75
CA HIS A 587 -17.42 80.61 4.16
C HIS A 587 -16.46 79.64 3.47
N ALA A 588 -15.55 80.14 2.63
CA ALA A 588 -14.53 79.32 1.98
C ALA A 588 -13.67 78.56 3.00
N SER A 589 -13.19 79.23 4.05
CA SER A 589 -12.44 78.58 5.14
C SER A 589 -13.28 77.57 5.92
N HIS A 590 -14.58 77.82 6.10
CA HIS A 590 -15.49 76.86 6.75
C HIS A 590 -15.72 75.60 5.91
N ASP A 591 -15.86 75.75 4.59
CA ASP A 591 -16.01 74.62 3.67
C ASP A 591 -14.69 73.86 3.45
N GLU A 592 -13.53 74.54 3.47
CA GLU A 592 -12.22 73.89 3.57
C GLU A 592 -12.08 73.07 4.87
N ASN A 593 -12.50 73.62 6.01
CA ASN A 593 -12.49 72.89 7.29
C ASN A 593 -13.42 71.67 7.26
N ARG A 594 -14.61 71.77 6.65
CA ARG A 594 -15.50 70.61 6.42
C ARG A 594 -14.87 69.57 5.52
N LEU A 595 -14.20 69.99 4.44
CA LEU A 595 -13.48 69.09 3.54
C LEU A 595 -12.30 68.40 4.24
N ILE A 596 -11.55 69.11 5.08
CA ILE A 596 -10.47 68.55 5.90
C ILE A 596 -11.04 67.56 6.94
N SER A 597 -12.13 67.89 7.62
CA SER A 597 -12.81 66.98 8.57
C SER A 597 -13.26 65.68 7.89
N SER A 598 -13.97 65.78 6.77
CA SER A 598 -14.43 64.60 6.02
C SER A 598 -13.29 63.72 5.49
N LYS A 599 -12.16 64.34 5.08
CA LYS A 599 -10.92 63.62 4.72
C LYS A 599 -10.28 62.95 5.94
N SER A 600 -10.23 63.63 7.09
CA SER A 600 -9.73 63.07 8.35
C SER A 600 -10.53 61.83 8.77
N GLU A 601 -11.86 61.94 8.81
CA GLU A 601 -12.74 60.81 9.10
C GLU A 601 -12.59 59.65 8.10
N ALA A 602 -12.43 59.96 6.80
CA ALA A 602 -12.22 58.94 5.79
C ALA A 602 -10.87 58.22 5.94
N VAL A 603 -9.82 58.90 6.39
CA VAL A 603 -8.53 58.30 6.76
C VAL A 603 -8.67 57.48 8.05
N GLN A 604 -9.39 57.97 9.05
CA GLN A 604 -9.57 57.27 10.32
C GLN A 604 -10.43 56.01 10.18
N ARG A 605 -11.47 56.02 9.33
CA ARG A 605 -12.21 54.81 8.93
C ARG A 605 -11.29 53.79 8.23
N LYS A 606 -10.45 54.23 7.29
CA LYS A 606 -9.45 53.36 6.63
C LYS A 606 -8.41 52.81 7.60
N LEU A 607 -8.02 53.56 8.64
CA LEU A 607 -7.12 53.08 9.67
C LEU A 607 -7.77 51.96 10.48
N SER A 608 -9.00 52.17 10.96
CA SER A 608 -9.80 51.14 11.65
C SER A 608 -9.96 49.88 10.78
N ASP A 609 -10.33 50.03 9.50
CA ASP A 609 -10.43 48.91 8.55
C ASP A 609 -9.12 48.12 8.39
N LEU A 610 -7.97 48.78 8.55
CA LEU A 610 -6.65 48.15 8.48
C LEU A 610 -6.22 47.51 9.81
N GLU A 611 -6.60 48.12 10.94
CA GLU A 611 -6.39 47.57 12.29
C GLU A 611 -7.21 46.28 12.48
N ASP A 612 -8.48 46.26 12.06
CA ASP A 612 -9.33 45.06 12.07
C ASP A 612 -8.73 43.94 11.20
N ARG A 613 -8.29 44.27 9.99
CA ARG A 613 -7.60 43.31 9.10
C ARG A 613 -6.29 42.80 9.69
N PHE A 614 -5.54 43.66 10.38
CA PHE A 614 -4.31 43.26 11.07
C PHE A 614 -4.61 42.29 12.21
N HIS A 615 -5.66 42.54 12.99
CA HIS A 615 -6.10 41.64 14.05
C HIS A 615 -6.60 40.29 13.50
N ASP A 616 -7.38 40.30 12.41
CA ASP A 616 -7.78 39.08 11.70
C ASP A 616 -6.56 38.29 11.19
N LEU A 617 -5.56 38.95 10.60
CA LEU A 617 -4.32 38.30 10.18
C LEU A 617 -3.53 37.74 11.36
N GLN A 618 -3.48 38.45 12.49
CA GLN A 618 -2.79 38.00 13.71
C GLN A 618 -3.47 36.77 14.33
N THR A 619 -4.81 36.76 14.44
CA THR A 619 -5.54 35.57 14.92
C THR A 619 -5.47 34.40 13.94
N MET A 620 -5.38 34.68 12.63
CA MET A 620 -5.12 33.66 11.62
C MET A 620 -3.71 33.10 11.69
N ALA A 621 -2.69 33.91 12.00
CA ALA A 621 -1.32 33.46 12.24
C ALA A 621 -1.25 32.54 13.46
N ALA A 622 -1.79 32.96 14.62
CA ALA A 622 -1.83 32.14 15.83
C ALA A 622 -2.48 30.76 15.61
N LYS A 623 -3.58 30.69 14.84
CA LYS A 623 -4.23 29.41 14.45
C LYS A 623 -3.38 28.56 13.50
N LYS A 624 -2.50 29.17 12.69
CA LYS A 624 -1.56 28.45 11.82
C LYS A 624 -0.40 27.90 12.64
N ASP A 625 0.09 28.67 13.62
CA ASP A 625 1.16 28.25 14.54
C ASP A 625 0.68 27.10 15.44
N GLU A 626 -0.53 27.17 15.98
CA GLU A 626 -1.17 26.07 16.73
C GLU A 626 -1.32 24.82 15.84
N SER A 627 -1.81 24.98 14.61
CA SER A 627 -1.92 23.90 13.63
C SER A 627 -0.56 23.29 13.26
N LEU A 628 0.51 24.09 13.22
CA LEU A 628 1.87 23.65 12.93
C LEU A 628 2.43 22.86 14.11
N HIS A 629 2.28 23.38 15.33
CA HIS A 629 2.71 22.70 16.55
C HIS A 629 2.00 21.34 16.72
N GLN A 630 0.69 21.26 16.46
CA GLN A 630 -0.04 19.99 16.45
C GLN A 630 0.49 18.99 15.41
N THR A 631 0.90 19.45 14.22
CA THR A 631 1.53 18.56 13.22
C THR A 631 2.96 18.15 13.61
N GLN A 632 3.70 19.04 14.27
CA GLN A 632 5.06 18.76 14.76
C GLN A 632 5.03 17.68 15.85
N MET A 633 4.13 17.79 16.84
CA MET A 633 3.96 16.77 17.87
C MET A 633 3.63 15.40 17.28
N ARG A 634 2.74 15.33 16.28
CA ARG A 634 2.43 14.06 15.58
C ARG A 634 3.60 13.50 14.78
N LEU A 635 4.43 14.36 14.20
CA LEU A 635 5.64 13.94 13.50
C LEU A 635 6.66 13.35 14.49
N GLU A 636 6.81 13.97 15.67
CA GLU A 636 7.67 13.47 16.75
C GLU A 636 7.15 12.14 17.30
N GLU A 637 5.85 12.01 17.58
CA GLU A 637 5.20 10.74 17.93
C GLU A 637 5.52 9.65 16.91
N LYS A 638 5.28 9.89 15.61
CA LYS A 638 5.56 8.93 14.54
C LYS A 638 7.06 8.62 14.38
N THR A 639 7.94 9.59 14.64
CA THR A 639 9.39 9.37 14.64
C THR A 639 9.82 8.47 15.81
N THR A 640 9.24 8.65 17.00
CA THR A 640 9.50 7.77 18.14
C THR A 640 8.97 6.35 17.89
N GLU A 641 7.74 6.20 17.36
CA GLU A 641 7.18 4.91 16.95
C GLU A 641 8.12 4.20 15.96
N ALA A 642 8.52 4.87 14.87
CA ALA A 642 9.44 4.31 13.88
C ALA A 642 10.78 3.87 14.49
N SER A 643 11.34 4.65 15.42
CA SER A 643 12.58 4.25 16.11
C SER A 643 12.40 3.02 17.00
N THR A 644 11.26 2.89 17.69
CA THR A 644 10.99 1.73 18.55
C THR A 644 10.73 0.46 17.74
N LEU A 645 10.00 0.56 16.62
CA LEU A 645 9.80 -0.53 15.67
C LEU A 645 11.13 -0.97 15.03
N SER A 646 12.00 -0.01 14.66
CA SER A 646 13.33 -0.31 14.12
C SER A 646 14.16 -1.12 15.11
N ARG A 647 14.18 -0.70 16.39
CA ARG A 647 14.89 -1.44 17.47
C ARG A 647 14.29 -2.83 17.72
N GLN A 648 12.96 -2.98 17.66
CA GLN A 648 12.31 -4.29 17.78
C GLN A 648 12.68 -5.22 16.62
N LEU A 649 12.75 -4.70 15.40
CA LEU A 649 13.16 -5.46 14.21
C LEU A 649 14.64 -5.86 14.28
N GLU A 650 15.54 -4.98 14.71
CA GLU A 650 16.95 -5.30 14.96
C GLU A 650 17.10 -6.40 16.03
N GLN A 651 16.34 -6.31 17.12
CA GLN A 651 16.33 -7.32 18.18
C GLN A 651 15.83 -8.68 17.66
N ALA A 652 14.71 -8.70 16.92
CA ALA A 652 14.16 -9.93 16.33
C ALA A 652 15.14 -10.56 15.32
N LEU A 653 15.82 -9.76 14.50
CA LEU A 653 16.87 -10.25 13.59
C LEU A 653 18.09 -10.79 14.35
N GLY A 654 18.49 -10.16 15.46
CA GLY A 654 19.54 -10.67 16.34
C GLY A 654 19.17 -12.02 16.97
N ASP A 655 17.92 -12.16 17.41
CA ASP A 655 17.37 -13.39 17.95
C ASP A 655 17.32 -14.53 16.92
N ILE A 656 16.86 -14.25 15.70
CA ILE A 656 16.84 -15.21 14.59
C ILE A 656 18.27 -15.70 14.30
N ARG A 657 19.24 -14.79 14.18
CA ARG A 657 20.67 -15.15 13.96
C ARG A 657 21.21 -16.04 15.08
N ARG A 658 20.86 -15.75 16.34
CA ARG A 658 21.31 -16.53 17.51
C ARG A 658 20.74 -17.95 17.49
N VAL A 659 19.46 -18.11 17.16
CA VAL A 659 18.80 -19.42 17.00
C VAL A 659 19.37 -20.19 15.81
N GLU A 660 19.64 -19.50 14.69
CA GLU A 660 20.27 -20.10 13.52
C GLU A 660 21.68 -20.65 13.87
N GLU A 661 22.51 -19.87 14.57
CA GLU A 661 23.84 -20.30 15.03
C GLU A 661 23.77 -21.52 15.94
N GLU A 662 22.93 -21.49 16.97
CA GLU A 662 22.70 -22.66 17.85
C GLU A 662 22.24 -23.90 17.07
N SER A 663 21.39 -23.72 16.06
CA SER A 663 20.91 -24.83 15.22
C SER A 663 22.02 -25.42 14.35
N ARG A 664 22.92 -24.56 13.86
CA ARG A 664 24.08 -24.92 13.03
C ARG A 664 25.13 -25.65 13.86
N GLU A 665 25.45 -25.16 15.06
CA GLU A 665 26.32 -25.88 16.01
C GLU A 665 25.76 -27.25 16.40
N LYS A 666 24.45 -27.36 16.66
CA LYS A 666 23.77 -28.64 16.92
C LYS A 666 23.77 -29.58 15.71
N ALA A 667 23.77 -29.05 14.48
CA ALA A 667 23.93 -29.86 13.26
C ALA A 667 25.38 -30.37 13.12
N ILE A 668 26.37 -29.48 13.23
CA ILE A 668 27.81 -29.82 13.18
C ILE A 668 28.19 -30.84 14.27
N SER A 669 27.64 -30.71 15.48
CA SER A 669 27.86 -31.66 16.57
C SER A 669 27.29 -33.05 16.26
N ARG A 670 26.07 -33.13 15.71
CA ARG A 670 25.48 -34.40 15.25
C ARG A 670 26.29 -35.02 14.12
N GLU A 671 26.75 -34.21 13.17
CA GLU A 671 27.61 -34.66 12.06
C GLU A 671 28.91 -35.27 12.59
N ARG A 672 29.65 -34.55 13.45
CA ARG A 672 30.88 -35.04 14.10
C ARG A 672 30.67 -36.36 14.85
N ASN A 673 29.57 -36.48 15.59
CA ASN A 673 29.22 -37.72 16.30
C ASN A 673 28.94 -38.88 15.32
N SER A 674 28.25 -38.61 14.21
CA SER A 674 28.01 -39.62 13.17
C SER A 674 29.30 -40.06 12.47
N GLN A 675 30.19 -39.12 12.13
CA GLN A 675 31.51 -39.40 11.55
C GLN A 675 32.37 -40.23 12.52
N ALA A 676 32.40 -39.88 13.80
CA ALA A 676 33.11 -40.67 14.82
C ALA A 676 32.57 -42.11 14.94
N ARG A 677 31.25 -42.29 14.84
CA ARG A 677 30.64 -43.63 14.85
C ARG A 677 30.94 -44.43 13.58
N ILE A 678 31.01 -43.78 12.42
CA ILE A 678 31.44 -44.44 11.17
C ILE A 678 32.88 -44.95 11.31
N LEU A 679 33.80 -44.12 11.80
CA LEU A 679 35.21 -44.51 12.01
C LEU A 679 35.37 -45.69 13.00
N ASP A 680 34.58 -45.73 14.07
CA ASP A 680 34.53 -46.86 15.00
C ASP A 680 34.02 -48.16 14.32
N LEU A 681 32.94 -48.07 13.54
CA LEU A 681 32.42 -49.21 12.77
C LEU A 681 33.40 -49.69 11.68
N GLU A 682 34.09 -48.78 11.00
CA GLU A 682 35.14 -49.12 10.03
C GLU A 682 36.33 -49.83 10.70
N SER A 683 36.73 -49.39 11.90
CA SER A 683 37.76 -50.02 12.72
C SER A 683 37.35 -51.43 13.16
N GLN A 684 36.12 -51.62 13.63
CA GLN A 684 35.57 -52.93 13.98
C GLN A 684 35.50 -53.86 12.76
N LEU A 685 35.04 -53.36 11.62
CA LEU A 685 34.97 -54.09 10.36
C LEU A 685 36.36 -54.49 9.85
N SER A 686 37.38 -53.66 10.06
CA SER A 686 38.78 -53.98 9.78
C SER A 686 39.31 -55.11 10.68
N ARG A 687 39.03 -55.05 11.99
CA ARG A 687 39.38 -56.13 12.95
C ARG A 687 38.75 -57.46 12.56
N VAL A 688 37.43 -57.49 12.34
CA VAL A 688 36.71 -58.70 11.93
C VAL A 688 37.23 -59.27 10.60
N LYS A 689 37.58 -58.41 9.63
CA LYS A 689 38.26 -58.85 8.40
C LYS A 689 39.61 -59.53 8.68
N SER A 690 40.41 -58.98 9.60
CA SER A 690 41.70 -59.58 9.98
C SER A 690 41.54 -60.92 10.71
N GLU A 691 40.56 -61.04 11.60
CA GLU A 691 40.20 -62.28 12.30
C GLU A 691 39.73 -63.35 11.32
N ILE A 692 38.85 -63.01 10.36
CA ILE A 692 38.41 -63.93 9.29
C ILE A 692 39.60 -64.42 8.46
N LEU A 693 40.55 -63.55 8.11
CA LEU A 693 41.75 -63.95 7.37
C LEU A 693 42.67 -64.86 8.21
N GLN A 694 42.78 -64.62 9.51
CA GLN A 694 43.54 -65.47 10.42
C GLN A 694 42.90 -66.86 10.56
N ILE A 695 41.58 -66.93 10.77
CA ILE A 695 40.83 -68.19 10.87
C ILE A 695 40.91 -68.98 9.56
N ARG A 696 40.83 -68.31 8.40
CA ARG A 696 41.02 -68.97 7.09
C ARG A 696 42.40 -69.59 6.94
N ARG A 697 43.47 -68.89 7.32
CA ARG A 697 44.83 -69.46 7.32
C ARG A 697 44.97 -70.64 8.27
N GLN A 698 44.44 -70.54 9.48
CA GLN A 698 44.44 -71.64 10.44
C GLN A 698 43.68 -72.88 9.92
N LYS A 699 42.55 -72.67 9.23
CA LYS A 699 41.79 -73.73 8.55
C LYS A 699 42.63 -74.37 7.43
N GLU A 700 43.21 -73.58 6.53
CA GLU A 700 44.06 -74.09 5.44
C GLU A 700 45.26 -74.90 5.97
N ASP A 701 45.91 -74.45 7.05
CA ASP A 701 47.03 -75.16 7.66
C ASP A 701 46.59 -76.45 8.38
N ALA A 702 45.38 -76.49 8.96
CA ALA A 702 44.80 -77.72 9.48
C ALA A 702 44.45 -78.70 8.34
N GLU A 703 43.84 -78.23 7.26
CA GLU A 703 43.53 -79.02 6.06
C GLU A 703 44.79 -79.60 5.42
N ARG A 704 45.88 -78.83 5.32
CA ARG A 704 47.21 -79.33 4.88
C ARG A 704 47.73 -80.45 5.79
N LYS A 705 47.65 -80.28 7.11
CA LYS A 705 48.09 -81.31 8.09
C LYS A 705 47.28 -82.60 7.96
N PHE A 706 45.95 -82.51 7.90
CA PHE A 706 45.10 -83.68 7.73
C PHE A 706 45.33 -84.35 6.37
N SER A 707 45.53 -83.58 5.30
CA SER A 707 45.85 -84.13 3.98
C SER A 707 47.18 -84.89 3.99
N SER A 708 48.21 -84.35 4.66
CA SER A 708 49.51 -85.03 4.83
C SER A 708 49.37 -86.32 5.63
N GLN A 709 48.66 -86.30 6.77
CA GLN A 709 48.44 -87.50 7.58
C GLN A 709 47.64 -88.57 6.82
N LEU A 710 46.64 -88.16 6.04
CA LEU A 710 45.84 -89.08 5.24
C LEU A 710 46.67 -89.73 4.13
N GLN A 711 47.60 -88.98 3.53
CA GLN A 711 48.59 -89.53 2.59
C GLN A 711 49.57 -90.49 3.29
N ASP A 712 50.11 -90.15 4.46
CA ASP A 712 50.99 -91.04 5.23
C ASP A 712 50.29 -92.37 5.59
N PHE A 713 49.00 -92.32 5.98
CA PHE A 713 48.21 -93.52 6.25
C PHE A 713 47.95 -94.33 4.99
N LYS A 714 47.68 -93.67 3.87
CA LYS A 714 47.50 -94.32 2.57
C LYS A 714 48.78 -95.05 2.13
N ASP A 715 49.94 -94.40 2.23
CA ASP A 715 51.23 -94.98 1.84
C ASP A 715 51.60 -96.19 2.72
N ARG A 716 51.34 -96.10 4.04
CA ARG A 716 51.49 -97.25 4.96
C ARG A 716 50.53 -98.39 4.64
N LEU A 717 49.29 -98.09 4.24
CA LEU A 717 48.30 -99.09 3.87
C LEU A 717 48.69 -99.77 2.55
N GLU A 718 49.15 -99.02 1.55
CA GLU A 718 49.69 -99.56 0.30
C GLU A 718 50.94 -100.41 0.54
N GLN A 719 51.84 -100.00 1.45
CA GLN A 719 52.98 -100.81 1.89
C GLN A 719 52.54 -102.10 2.62
N SER A 720 51.53 -102.04 3.49
CA SER A 720 50.95 -103.22 4.14
C SER A 720 50.29 -104.16 3.13
N HIS A 721 49.59 -103.63 2.13
CA HIS A 721 49.04 -104.44 1.03
C HIS A 721 50.14 -105.04 0.15
N SER A 722 51.24 -104.34 -0.13
CA SER A 722 52.34 -104.88 -0.95
C SER A 722 53.11 -105.99 -0.21
N THR A 723 53.35 -105.83 1.10
CA THR A 723 53.94 -106.89 1.94
C THR A 723 53.01 -108.09 2.11
N ASN A 724 51.71 -107.87 2.34
CA ASN A 724 50.70 -108.95 2.39
C ASN A 724 50.63 -109.69 1.05
N ARG A 725 50.60 -108.99 -0.08
CA ARG A 725 50.65 -109.60 -1.43
C ARG A 725 51.95 -110.38 -1.67
N SER A 726 53.08 -109.89 -1.17
CA SER A 726 54.36 -110.59 -1.23
C SER A 726 54.38 -111.85 -0.36
N MET A 727 53.80 -111.80 0.84
CA MET A 727 53.60 -112.99 1.68
C MET A 727 52.63 -113.98 1.05
N GLN A 728 51.54 -113.54 0.41
CA GLN A 728 50.64 -114.41 -0.33
C GLN A 728 51.36 -115.11 -1.49
N ASN A 729 52.19 -114.38 -2.24
CA ASN A 729 53.04 -114.95 -3.28
C ASN A 729 54.04 -115.98 -2.72
N TYR A 730 54.66 -115.71 -1.57
CA TYR A 730 55.57 -116.64 -0.90
C TYR A 730 54.85 -117.87 -0.34
N VAL A 731 53.68 -117.70 0.28
CA VAL A 731 52.82 -118.81 0.72
C VAL A 731 52.34 -119.63 -0.48
N GLN A 732 52.05 -119.02 -1.63
CA GLN A 732 51.71 -119.74 -2.84
C GLN A 732 52.93 -120.50 -3.40
N PHE A 733 54.12 -119.91 -3.38
CA PHE A 733 55.37 -120.59 -3.73
C PHE A 733 55.63 -121.79 -2.81
N LEU A 734 55.44 -121.64 -1.50
CA LEU A 734 55.54 -122.74 -0.53
C LEU A 734 54.46 -123.81 -0.74
N LYS A 735 53.19 -123.42 -0.98
CA LYS A 735 52.11 -124.37 -1.29
C LYS A 735 52.41 -125.16 -2.56
N ASN A 736 52.86 -124.50 -3.62
CA ASN A 736 53.26 -125.16 -4.87
C ASN A 736 54.46 -126.10 -4.62
N SER A 737 55.47 -125.64 -3.87
CA SER A 737 56.64 -126.46 -3.52
C SER A 737 56.28 -127.67 -2.66
N TYR A 738 55.40 -127.50 -1.67
CA TYR A 738 54.95 -128.57 -0.78
C TYR A 738 54.02 -129.56 -1.50
N SER A 739 53.13 -129.07 -2.37
CA SER A 739 52.32 -129.90 -3.26
C SER A 739 53.19 -130.70 -4.23
N ASN A 740 54.30 -130.14 -4.73
CA ASN A 740 55.24 -130.84 -5.59
C ASN A 740 56.10 -131.89 -4.85
N VAL A 741 56.21 -131.81 -3.51
CA VAL A 741 57.02 -132.76 -2.69
C VAL A 741 56.15 -133.80 -1.97
N PHE A 742 54.90 -133.46 -1.62
CA PHE A 742 54.03 -134.28 -0.75
C PHE A 742 52.57 -134.39 -1.25
N GLY A 743 52.24 -133.93 -2.47
CA GLY A 743 50.86 -133.70 -2.92
C GLY A 743 50.04 -134.90 -3.41
N ASP A 744 50.62 -136.10 -3.54
CA ASP A 744 49.91 -137.29 -4.05
C ASP A 744 49.23 -138.11 -2.94
N SER A 745 48.25 -137.51 -2.24
CA SER A 745 47.27 -138.27 -1.45
C SER A 745 45.95 -137.49 -1.18
N SER A 746 44.92 -137.89 -1.93
CA SER A 746 43.47 -137.69 -1.79
C SER A 746 42.89 -137.14 -0.47
N PHE A 747 41.92 -136.22 -0.55
CA PHE A 747 40.48 -136.57 -0.63
C PHE A 747 39.53 -135.37 -0.76
N THR A 748 38.34 -135.63 -1.31
CA THR A 748 37.28 -134.67 -1.65
C THR A 748 36.13 -134.66 -0.63
N THR A 749 35.69 -133.48 -0.15
CA THR A 749 34.30 -133.29 0.34
C THR A 749 33.79 -131.87 0.06
N SER A 750 32.53 -131.77 -0.37
CA SER A 750 31.79 -130.53 -0.64
C SER A 750 31.02 -130.02 0.57
N SER A 751 30.90 -128.69 0.74
CA SER A 751 29.92 -128.07 1.65
C SER A 751 29.45 -126.70 1.13
N PRO A 752 28.14 -126.47 0.92
CA PRO A 752 27.60 -125.19 0.47
C PRO A 752 26.77 -124.48 1.55
N TYR A 753 27.23 -123.32 2.04
CA TYR A 753 26.38 -122.42 2.83
C TYR A 753 26.52 -120.96 2.40
N LYS A 754 25.41 -120.36 1.95
CA LYS A 754 25.26 -118.93 1.65
C LYS A 754 25.19 -118.12 2.96
N GLY A 755 26.14 -117.22 3.18
CA GLY A 755 26.02 -116.11 4.13
C GLY A 755 25.41 -114.87 3.44
N LYS A 756 24.43 -114.21 4.06
CA LYS A 756 23.75 -113.01 3.52
C LYS A 756 24.56 -111.74 3.80
N SER A 757 24.42 -110.75 2.92
CA SER A 757 24.85 -109.36 3.15
C SER A 757 23.83 -108.59 4.00
N PRO A 758 24.30 -107.72 4.92
CA PRO A 758 23.74 -106.39 5.17
C PRO A 758 24.35 -105.43 4.13
N ALA A 759 23.56 -104.67 3.37
CA ALA A 759 22.83 -103.46 3.79
C ALA A 759 23.77 -102.26 4.01
N GLN A 760 23.61 -101.26 3.12
CA GLN A 760 24.29 -99.97 3.11
C GLN A 760 23.90 -99.13 4.32
N LEU A 761 24.82 -98.29 4.82
CA LEU A 761 24.52 -96.98 5.41
C LEU A 761 25.81 -96.15 5.47
N PHE A 762 25.72 -94.90 5.01
CA PHE A 762 26.78 -93.89 4.80
C PHE A 762 27.73 -94.13 3.62
#